data_AF-A0A9E6B5C4-F1
#
_entry.id   AF-A0A9E6B5C4-F1
#
_cell.length_a   1.000
_cell.length_b   1.000
_cell.length_c   1.000
_cell.angle_alpha   90.00
_cell.angle_beta   90.00
_cell.angle_gamma   90.00
#
_symmetry.space_group_name_H-M   'P 1'
#
loop_
_entity.id
_entity.type
_entity.pdbx_description
1 polymer ?
#
loop_
_entity_poly.entity_id
_entity_poly.type
_entity_poly.pdbx_seq_one_letter_code
_entity_poly.pdbx_strand_id
1 'polypeptide(L)'
;MKKNNMKWIMLLLSSCTLFTFTTVNSQAANSLIPEYTQLGQAIKTGDALLVDDADRVLTAIIDDIDEHERNYFNDKNQLFNLTSDALEQDDGSSLTDITWFPSGGAIAFTPTFGKNEAVLLSNASFTSGKTVYEKAMAVIGKTEQARYMLLASNPMNSARRGNAINDEFWGFYKNSIHWLTGKTNAEILVQGLNVTIAHHRENYYFRDASLVRAWLADTYADSVTYNEYQSCNAAALRSCLSAETDLLIISANAEMSDDVVRIAEDVKWAQSQGIPVLYTHVTQYETDLSKALFSRVFDVAYASSNAKKHLGMKGFDITQYVDLLPETAQSQWLLANSFLNGFSFEVNQCPDNASVCKLDAYTAEFKTATSAIKNLVDGLDSKKINIFSTAAPDYQKLFVLLADLYRQDVSFPMDYRTINTKSLLASFYADHVVHSYRDINPVQPDMGTFSRSDFSHVVATTKTVDLVSRNNFKAAGVYALPGQTFTVTRLDDKPEASTHVYINSLRSSATRVFSQSRLYNRPKYLSSTKIPLKVGETITITSPYGGPIQIAFGNTNDIDVKLEFNNVGLHPYWASEADTNDFTLAMEKNDYDWAEVSTPSFEIHSTHNKMLSSLANKNWLSVEAFADATMQYVHNYPHVLAGFQGVGIDIVPEIHQFAAQHNWTVKPIDMMKHANLDQSTCGSGCSGNPYDANWSFNPVGHGDLHELGHGLENNRLKLGNYTSHATTNFYSYFSKHNYYLETGNAPSCQNLPFESLFNRLQESKLTEDPRSYMQGKLSGFGTSHAIYMQIMMHAQASGSLKDGWNLYARMHIFEREYQAAIKNNDIWELKRADLGMSHFSRDEVKSLGQDARLAIAISFVTSLDYTDYIQMWGFTVEPAAIEQVKSFNFTVVSDNEYFKLDGNQFCYSLDWPKIPLNGYTRWDGSNSKITYNPTNGQIFQLDTVDTVNGNVPAELPLPEDISWVLDNDTSFAVDLYFGSTHESLVQANKLSSEFKGSYTGEGHYVFSDGELSRGESTYYWRLDTYIDGIYQKGNIQEFYLNSIFESGTPKPIVGAYNDTLAVSSVKQTYPVASALCKYHGMQLLDRNDFAIYNEMESDPLSHGLQEGRYWAASDHLSDNYWGYYRYFGKSGGKMYMQKYANNVVCKTR
;
A
#
# COMPACT_ATOMS: atom_id res chain seq x y z
N MET A 1 69.75 -25.44 20.61
CA MET A 1 70.70 -24.40 21.08
C MET A 1 70.00 -23.52 22.11
N LYS A 2 70.63 -23.35 23.30
CA LYS A 2 70.35 -22.44 24.44
C LYS A 2 68.95 -22.55 25.11
N LYS A 3 68.76 -23.07 26.34
CA LYS A 3 69.31 -22.91 27.73
C LYS A 3 68.50 -21.94 28.62
N ASN A 4 68.17 -22.48 29.81
CA ASN A 4 67.99 -21.88 31.15
C ASN A 4 66.56 -21.41 31.54
N ASN A 5 65.88 -22.00 32.53
CA ASN A 5 66.11 -22.17 33.99
C ASN A 5 65.76 -20.94 34.86
N MET A 6 64.70 -21.06 35.66
CA MET A 6 64.58 -20.65 37.09
C MET A 6 63.14 -21.00 37.55
N LYS A 7 62.78 -21.93 38.44
CA LYS A 7 63.20 -22.40 39.77
C LYS A 7 62.76 -21.51 40.98
N TRP A 8 61.70 -21.99 41.66
CA TRP A 8 61.41 -22.11 43.12
C TRP A 8 60.74 -20.98 43.95
N ILE A 9 59.73 -21.37 44.76
CA ILE A 9 59.57 -21.31 46.25
C ILE A 9 58.04 -21.25 46.57
N MET A 10 57.40 -22.35 47.05
CA MET A 10 57.07 -22.72 48.47
C MET A 10 55.99 -21.80 49.12
N LEU A 11 55.02 -22.21 49.94
CA LEU A 11 54.55 -23.48 50.57
C LEU A 11 53.22 -23.18 51.32
N LEU A 12 52.55 -24.24 51.82
CA LEU A 12 51.51 -24.38 52.88
C LEU A 12 50.11 -24.81 52.35
N LEU A 13 49.80 -26.12 52.33
CA LEU A 13 49.25 -26.98 53.42
C LEU A 13 47.74 -26.68 53.65
N SER A 14 46.78 -27.61 53.68
CA SER A 14 46.78 -29.06 53.90
C SER A 14 45.37 -29.64 53.66
N SER A 15 45.31 -30.94 53.29
CA SER A 15 44.27 -31.96 53.58
C SER A 15 42.91 -31.91 52.86
N CYS A 16 42.27 -33.00 52.38
CA CYS A 16 42.45 -34.44 52.62
C CYS A 16 41.80 -35.30 51.48
N THR A 17 42.45 -36.43 51.17
CA THR A 17 41.96 -37.77 50.74
C THR A 17 40.83 -38.02 49.72
N LEU A 18 41.27 -38.67 48.62
CA LEU A 18 40.75 -39.87 47.92
C LEU A 18 39.25 -39.96 47.52
N PHE A 19 39.02 -39.96 46.20
CA PHE A 19 38.13 -40.92 45.54
C PHE A 19 38.78 -41.47 44.26
N THR A 20 38.53 -42.75 44.04
CA THR A 20 39.13 -43.69 43.07
C THR A 20 38.83 -43.36 41.61
N PHE A 21 39.86 -43.36 40.76
CA PHE A 21 39.72 -43.35 39.30
C PHE A 21 39.44 -44.76 38.77
N THR A 22 38.26 -44.98 38.19
CA THR A 22 38.04 -46.04 37.21
C THR A 22 38.45 -45.52 35.84
N THR A 23 39.36 -46.24 35.19
CA THR A 23 39.84 -45.98 33.84
C THR A 23 38.73 -46.24 32.82
N VAL A 24 38.28 -45.20 32.12
CA VAL A 24 37.53 -45.31 30.87
C VAL A 24 38.40 -44.75 29.74
N ASN A 25 38.54 -45.56 28.68
CA ASN A 25 39.35 -45.34 27.48
C ASN A 25 39.25 -43.91 26.92
N SER A 26 40.37 -43.19 26.93
CA SER A 26 40.54 -41.85 26.32
C SER A 26 40.90 -41.91 24.83
N GLN A 27 40.19 -42.73 24.04
CA GLN A 27 40.39 -42.79 22.58
C GLN A 27 39.20 -42.31 21.73
N ALA A 28 38.18 -41.69 22.34
CA ALA A 28 37.07 -41.05 21.61
C ALA A 28 36.98 -39.52 21.79
N ALA A 29 37.89 -38.89 22.54
CA ALA A 29 37.73 -37.50 22.98
C ALA A 29 38.48 -36.44 22.14
N ASN A 30 39.06 -36.78 20.98
CA ASN A 30 39.92 -35.85 20.24
C ASN A 30 39.59 -35.69 18.75
N SER A 31 38.32 -35.84 18.34
CA SER A 31 37.91 -35.52 16.96
C SER A 31 36.62 -34.70 16.79
N LEU A 32 36.01 -34.16 17.86
CA LEU A 32 34.72 -33.44 17.79
C LEU A 32 34.80 -31.91 18.03
N ILE A 33 35.99 -31.28 17.97
CA ILE A 33 36.21 -29.94 18.57
C ILE A 33 36.37 -28.74 17.58
N PRO A 34 36.36 -28.85 16.24
CA PRO A 34 36.22 -27.67 15.38
C PRO A 34 34.74 -27.29 15.09
N GLU A 35 33.88 -28.27 14.78
CA GLU A 35 32.57 -28.06 14.14
C GLU A 35 31.48 -27.43 15.01
N TYR A 36 31.44 -27.73 16.31
CA TYR A 36 30.49 -27.13 17.27
C TYR A 36 30.86 -25.68 17.65
N THR A 37 32.08 -25.22 17.33
CA THR A 37 32.55 -23.89 17.76
C THR A 37 32.07 -22.75 16.85
N GLN A 38 31.92 -22.99 15.55
CA GLN A 38 31.51 -21.95 14.58
C GLN A 38 30.05 -21.54 14.76
N LEU A 39 29.13 -22.52 14.79
CA LEU A 39 27.70 -22.24 14.98
C LEU A 39 27.43 -21.62 16.36
N GLY A 40 28.05 -22.13 17.41
CA GLY A 40 27.98 -21.54 18.74
C GLY A 40 28.55 -20.11 18.81
N GLN A 41 29.62 -19.82 18.06
CA GLN A 41 30.13 -18.46 17.92
C GLN A 41 29.17 -17.55 17.14
N ALA A 42 28.57 -18.04 16.06
CA ALA A 42 27.57 -17.29 15.29
C ALA A 42 26.33 -16.95 16.16
N ILE A 43 25.81 -17.93 16.91
CA ILE A 43 24.71 -17.73 17.87
C ILE A 43 25.09 -16.71 18.96
N LYS A 44 26.35 -16.71 19.41
CA LYS A 44 26.81 -15.80 20.48
C LYS A 44 27.06 -14.37 19.98
N THR A 45 27.58 -14.23 18.77
CA THR A 45 28.03 -12.94 18.22
C THR A 45 26.99 -12.28 17.33
N GLY A 46 26.07 -13.07 16.78
CA GLY A 46 25.24 -12.64 15.67
C GLY A 46 26.03 -12.52 14.37
N ASP A 47 27.18 -13.17 14.19
CA ASP A 47 27.89 -13.15 12.92
C ASP A 47 27.58 -14.41 12.09
N ALA A 48 26.71 -14.24 11.09
CA ALA A 48 26.31 -15.31 10.20
C ALA A 48 27.45 -15.79 9.30
N LEU A 49 28.46 -14.95 9.02
CA LEU A 49 29.58 -15.29 8.13
C LEU A 49 30.57 -16.29 8.76
N LEU A 50 30.39 -16.63 10.04
CA LEU A 50 31.12 -17.70 10.72
C LEU A 50 30.60 -19.09 10.32
N VAL A 51 29.44 -19.16 9.65
CA VAL A 51 28.84 -20.39 9.14
C VAL A 51 28.87 -20.33 7.61
N ASP A 52 29.19 -21.45 6.98
CA ASP A 52 29.39 -21.56 5.54
C ASP A 52 28.28 -22.34 4.80
N ASP A 53 27.34 -22.91 5.56
CA ASP A 53 26.30 -23.79 5.02
C ASP A 53 24.95 -23.56 5.73
N ALA A 54 23.94 -23.18 4.95
CA ALA A 54 22.59 -22.97 5.42
C ALA A 54 21.91 -24.27 5.86
N ASP A 55 22.23 -25.41 5.25
CA ASP A 55 21.63 -26.70 5.63
C ASP A 55 22.06 -27.11 7.05
N ARG A 56 23.29 -26.78 7.48
CA ARG A 56 23.74 -26.93 8.89
C ARG A 56 22.89 -26.10 9.85
N VAL A 57 22.53 -24.88 9.48
CA VAL A 57 21.68 -24.00 10.30
C VAL A 57 20.25 -24.55 10.37
N LEU A 58 19.71 -25.04 9.24
CA LEU A 58 18.39 -25.67 9.18
C LEU A 58 18.30 -26.92 10.06
N THR A 59 19.31 -27.80 9.99
CA THR A 59 19.38 -28.98 10.88
C THR A 59 19.42 -28.56 12.35
N ALA A 60 20.24 -27.57 12.70
CA ALA A 60 20.30 -27.08 14.08
C ALA A 60 18.98 -26.46 14.57
N ILE A 61 18.22 -25.78 13.70
CA ILE A 61 16.88 -25.27 14.02
C ILE A 61 15.92 -26.43 14.32
N ILE A 62 15.93 -27.46 13.48
CA ILE A 62 15.07 -28.65 13.64
C ILE A 62 15.43 -29.37 14.95
N ASP A 63 16.72 -29.64 15.16
CA ASP A 63 17.21 -30.35 16.35
C ASP A 63 16.87 -29.60 17.65
N ASP A 64 17.02 -28.27 17.68
CA ASP A 64 16.71 -27.44 18.86
C ASP A 64 15.19 -27.38 19.15
N ILE A 65 14.35 -27.33 18.11
CA ILE A 65 12.89 -27.43 18.27
C ILE A 65 12.49 -28.80 18.81
N ASP A 66 13.04 -29.87 18.24
CA ASP A 66 12.77 -31.26 18.65
C ASP A 66 13.28 -31.53 20.08
N GLU A 67 14.41 -30.95 20.48
CA GLU A 67 14.89 -31.00 21.87
C GLU A 67 13.92 -30.28 22.82
N HIS A 68 13.46 -29.09 22.44
CA HIS A 68 12.51 -28.32 23.24
C HIS A 68 11.15 -29.00 23.42
N GLU A 69 10.66 -29.70 22.40
CA GLU A 69 9.45 -30.53 22.50
C GLU A 69 9.56 -31.57 23.63
N ARG A 70 10.75 -32.18 23.78
CA ARG A 70 11.00 -33.24 24.75
C ARG A 70 11.34 -32.74 26.15
N ASN A 71 11.65 -31.46 26.33
CA ASN A 71 12.15 -30.90 27.61
C ASN A 71 11.24 -31.14 28.81
N TYR A 72 9.92 -31.20 28.58
CA TYR A 72 8.91 -31.38 29.63
C TYR A 72 8.21 -32.74 29.57
N PHE A 73 8.67 -33.66 28.73
CA PHE A 73 8.05 -34.95 28.52
C PHE A 73 7.98 -35.78 29.82
N ASN A 74 9.11 -35.95 30.49
CA ASN A 74 9.18 -36.65 31.77
C ASN A 74 8.42 -35.92 32.89
N ASP A 75 8.33 -34.59 32.84
CA ASP A 75 7.58 -33.82 33.83
C ASP A 75 6.07 -34.06 33.67
N LYS A 76 5.56 -34.09 32.43
CA LYS A 76 4.17 -34.48 32.14
C LYS A 76 3.92 -35.91 32.66
N ASN A 77 4.82 -36.86 32.39
CA ASN A 77 4.67 -38.22 32.89
C ASN A 77 4.57 -38.27 34.43
N GLN A 78 5.39 -37.48 35.13
CA GLN A 78 5.33 -37.39 36.59
C GLN A 78 4.03 -36.72 37.08
N LEU A 79 3.59 -35.63 36.45
CA LEU A 79 2.40 -34.87 36.87
C LEU A 79 1.11 -35.68 36.69
N PHE A 80 1.01 -36.43 35.60
CA PHE A 80 -0.16 -37.21 35.21
C PHE A 80 -0.07 -38.69 35.56
N ASN A 81 1.02 -39.12 36.20
CA ASN A 81 1.27 -40.51 36.56
C ASN A 81 1.18 -41.47 35.35
N LEU A 82 1.90 -41.13 34.28
CA LEU A 82 2.03 -41.94 33.06
C LEU A 82 3.27 -42.84 33.13
N THR A 83 3.38 -43.77 32.19
CA THR A 83 4.61 -44.55 31.96
C THR A 83 5.73 -43.65 31.41
N SER A 84 6.95 -44.20 31.30
CA SER A 84 8.07 -43.47 30.68
C SER A 84 7.84 -43.10 29.22
N ASP A 85 6.90 -43.79 28.55
CA ASP A 85 6.56 -43.58 27.14
C ASP A 85 5.26 -42.78 26.98
N ALA A 86 4.84 -42.08 28.04
CA ALA A 86 3.63 -41.25 28.10
C ALA A 86 2.32 -42.00 27.82
N LEU A 87 2.27 -43.28 28.18
CA LEU A 87 1.06 -44.11 28.13
C LEU A 87 0.41 -44.23 29.51
N GLU A 88 -0.85 -44.64 29.54
CA GLU A 88 -1.54 -45.00 30.78
C GLU A 88 -0.83 -46.16 31.49
N GLN A 89 -0.81 -46.12 32.82
CA GLN A 89 -0.36 -47.21 33.67
C GLN A 89 -1.40 -48.34 33.65
N ASP A 90 -0.93 -49.58 33.59
CA ASP A 90 -1.80 -50.78 33.55
C ASP A 90 -2.71 -50.92 34.79
N ASP A 91 -2.37 -50.27 35.89
CA ASP A 91 -3.13 -50.29 37.15
C ASP A 91 -4.27 -49.24 37.20
N GLY A 92 -4.42 -48.43 36.16
CA GLY A 92 -5.45 -47.39 36.06
C GLY A 92 -5.19 -46.17 36.95
N SER A 93 -3.96 -45.99 37.45
CA SER A 93 -3.59 -44.86 38.31
C SER A 93 -3.23 -43.58 37.56
N SER A 94 -3.19 -43.62 36.23
CA SER A 94 -2.97 -42.44 35.38
C SER A 94 -4.13 -41.45 35.45
N LEU A 95 -3.80 -40.17 35.27
CA LEU A 95 -4.74 -39.05 35.42
C LEU A 95 -5.20 -38.54 34.03
N THR A 96 -5.98 -39.34 33.31
CA THR A 96 -6.39 -39.10 31.92
C THR A 96 -7.86 -38.66 31.74
N ASP A 97 -8.59 -38.41 32.83
CA ASP A 97 -9.98 -37.93 32.84
C ASP A 97 -10.14 -36.66 33.70
N ILE A 98 -9.21 -35.71 33.62
CA ILE A 98 -9.23 -34.52 34.49
C ILE A 98 -10.45 -33.63 34.19
N THR A 99 -11.22 -33.32 35.22
CA THR A 99 -12.26 -32.30 35.19
C THR A 99 -11.93 -31.19 36.16
N TRP A 100 -11.81 -29.96 35.66
CA TRP A 100 -11.68 -28.75 36.48
C TRP A 100 -12.24 -27.53 35.76
N PHE A 101 -13.19 -26.85 36.40
CA PHE A 101 -13.67 -25.53 36.03
C PHE A 101 -13.06 -24.47 36.97
N PRO A 102 -12.02 -23.73 36.53
CA PRO A 102 -11.34 -22.73 37.35
C PRO A 102 -12.30 -21.68 37.93
N SER A 103 -13.20 -21.17 37.09
CA SER A 103 -14.32 -20.24 37.32
C SER A 103 -14.37 -19.20 36.19
N GLY A 104 -15.43 -18.38 36.14
CA GLY A 104 -15.39 -17.13 35.35
C GLY A 104 -14.37 -16.11 35.90
N GLY A 105 -13.99 -16.22 37.17
CA GLY A 105 -12.99 -15.39 37.84
C GLY A 105 -11.54 -15.80 37.57
N ALA A 106 -11.26 -16.40 36.42
CA ALA A 106 -9.96 -16.96 36.04
C ALA A 106 -9.39 -16.28 34.78
N ILE A 107 -8.14 -16.57 34.47
CA ILE A 107 -7.45 -16.14 33.24
C ILE A 107 -6.96 -17.34 32.43
N ALA A 108 -6.45 -17.09 31.24
CA ALA A 108 -5.69 -18.05 30.45
C ALA A 108 -4.29 -17.51 30.16
N PHE A 109 -3.33 -18.42 29.99
CA PHE A 109 -1.93 -18.14 29.70
C PHE A 109 -1.57 -18.39 28.24
N THR A 110 -0.49 -17.75 27.79
CA THR A 110 0.26 -18.10 26.59
C THR A 110 1.67 -18.50 27.05
N PRO A 111 2.03 -19.80 27.02
CA PRO A 111 3.38 -20.24 27.35
C PRO A 111 4.39 -19.78 26.29
N THR A 112 5.67 -19.77 26.67
CA THR A 112 6.81 -19.48 25.82
C THR A 112 7.53 -20.79 25.49
N PHE A 113 7.42 -21.23 24.23
CA PHE A 113 8.04 -22.47 23.75
C PHE A 113 9.56 -22.47 24.02
N GLY A 114 10.07 -23.60 24.51
CA GLY A 114 11.46 -23.75 24.96
C GLY A 114 11.77 -23.19 26.36
N LYS A 115 10.86 -22.43 26.97
CA LYS A 115 11.01 -21.89 28.35
C LYS A 115 10.07 -22.54 29.33
N ASN A 116 8.80 -22.69 28.95
CA ASN A 116 7.76 -23.28 29.78
C ASN A 116 6.70 -23.97 28.90
N GLU A 117 5.87 -24.79 29.53
CA GLU A 117 4.99 -25.73 28.83
C GLU A 117 3.58 -25.72 29.43
N ALA A 118 2.57 -25.76 28.57
CA ALA A 118 1.19 -25.94 29.00
C ALA A 118 0.97 -27.41 29.43
N VAL A 119 0.37 -27.59 30.61
CA VAL A 119 0.04 -28.93 31.12
C VAL A 119 -1.46 -29.15 31.26
N LEU A 120 -2.27 -28.09 31.39
CA LEU A 120 -3.72 -28.20 31.31
C LEU A 120 -4.24 -27.23 30.26
N LEU A 121 -4.83 -27.76 29.20
CA LEU A 121 -5.45 -27.02 28.12
C LEU A 121 -6.98 -27.14 28.25
N SER A 122 -7.70 -26.04 28.07
CA SER A 122 -9.17 -26.10 28.10
C SER A 122 -9.74 -26.80 26.87
N ASN A 123 -10.47 -27.88 27.09
CA ASN A 123 -11.19 -28.64 26.06
C ASN A 123 -12.72 -28.45 26.12
N ALA A 124 -13.23 -27.63 27.05
CA ALA A 124 -14.65 -27.42 27.24
C ALA A 124 -15.01 -25.99 27.68
N SER A 125 -16.26 -25.60 27.44
CA SER A 125 -16.94 -24.49 28.12
C SER A 125 -17.99 -25.05 29.08
N PHE A 126 -17.96 -24.62 30.33
CA PHE A 126 -18.93 -24.99 31.38
C PHE A 126 -20.26 -24.22 31.28
N THR A 127 -20.50 -23.53 30.16
CA THR A 127 -21.81 -22.98 29.81
C THR A 127 -22.21 -23.45 28.43
N SER A 128 -23.42 -23.99 28.34
CA SER A 128 -24.00 -24.49 27.10
C SER A 128 -24.09 -23.40 26.03
N GLY A 129 -23.85 -23.78 24.78
CA GLY A 129 -23.94 -22.89 23.61
C GLY A 129 -22.76 -21.95 23.40
N LYS A 130 -21.68 -22.05 24.19
CA LYS A 130 -20.47 -21.23 23.98
C LYS A 130 -19.40 -22.00 23.20
N THR A 131 -18.66 -21.27 22.36
CA THR A 131 -17.50 -21.77 21.64
C THR A 131 -16.42 -22.25 22.61
N VAL A 132 -15.87 -23.44 22.35
CA VAL A 132 -14.72 -23.98 23.05
C VAL A 132 -13.46 -23.40 22.43
N TYR A 133 -12.56 -22.88 23.26
CA TYR A 133 -11.24 -22.43 22.83
C TYR A 133 -10.20 -23.23 23.59
N GLU A 134 -9.21 -23.74 22.87
CA GLU A 134 -8.03 -24.32 23.50
C GLU A 134 -7.13 -23.20 24.04
N LYS A 135 -6.91 -23.22 25.36
CA LYS A 135 -6.12 -22.22 26.07
C LYS A 135 -5.43 -22.85 27.27
N ALA A 136 -4.19 -22.45 27.54
CA ALA A 136 -3.45 -22.92 28.70
C ALA A 136 -4.08 -22.38 30.00
N MET A 137 -4.51 -23.31 30.86
CA MET A 137 -5.05 -23.06 32.19
C MET A 137 -4.05 -23.41 33.30
N ALA A 138 -3.03 -24.22 32.97
CA ALA A 138 -1.87 -24.45 33.79
C ALA A 138 -0.60 -24.50 32.95
N VAL A 139 0.46 -23.87 33.45
CA VAL A 139 1.78 -23.81 32.81
C VAL A 139 2.84 -24.22 33.82
N ILE A 140 3.80 -25.04 33.40
CA ILE A 140 4.99 -25.39 34.19
C ILE A 140 6.24 -24.81 33.55
N GLY A 141 7.25 -24.53 34.36
CA GLY A 141 8.57 -24.25 33.84
C GLY A 141 9.68 -24.51 34.84
N LYS A 142 10.91 -24.40 34.33
CA LYS A 142 12.14 -24.61 35.10
C LYS A 142 13.08 -23.44 34.92
N THR A 143 13.79 -23.11 36.00
CA THR A 143 15.01 -22.32 35.98
C THR A 143 16.20 -23.26 36.22
N GLU A 144 17.43 -22.75 36.22
CA GLU A 144 18.61 -23.57 36.53
C GLU A 144 18.53 -24.24 37.92
N GLN A 145 17.82 -23.64 38.88
CA GLN A 145 17.82 -24.09 40.28
C GLN A 145 16.44 -24.47 40.82
N ALA A 146 15.36 -23.95 40.25
CA ALA A 146 14.01 -24.11 40.78
C ALA A 146 12.96 -24.44 39.70
N ARG A 147 11.87 -25.08 40.13
CA ARG A 147 10.68 -25.39 39.32
C ARG A 147 9.56 -24.42 39.63
N TYR A 148 8.67 -24.15 38.69
CA TYR A 148 7.47 -23.36 38.94
C TYR A 148 6.25 -23.87 38.19
N MET A 149 5.07 -23.60 38.76
CA MET A 149 3.77 -23.88 38.14
C MET A 149 2.85 -22.67 38.32
N LEU A 150 2.12 -22.33 37.27
CA LEU A 150 1.09 -21.29 37.25
C LEU A 150 -0.27 -21.95 37.03
N LEU A 151 -1.25 -21.60 37.86
CA LEU A 151 -2.65 -22.01 37.70
C LEU A 151 -3.55 -20.79 37.45
N ALA A 152 -4.46 -20.95 36.49
CA ALA A 152 -5.41 -19.93 36.03
C ALA A 152 -6.35 -19.39 37.11
N SER A 153 -6.50 -20.13 38.21
CA SER A 153 -7.29 -19.79 39.39
C SER A 153 -6.80 -20.60 40.58
N ASN A 154 -7.14 -20.18 41.79
CA ASN A 154 -7.02 -21.01 42.98
C ASN A 154 -8.03 -22.20 42.95
N PRO A 155 -7.58 -23.47 42.93
CA PRO A 155 -8.48 -24.62 42.80
C PRO A 155 -9.41 -24.83 43.99
N MET A 156 -8.94 -24.52 45.21
CA MET A 156 -9.73 -24.67 46.42
C MET A 156 -10.89 -23.68 46.44
N ASN A 157 -10.70 -22.48 45.89
CA ASN A 157 -11.78 -21.51 45.68
C ASN A 157 -12.79 -21.99 44.62
N SER A 158 -12.35 -22.68 43.56
CA SER A 158 -13.23 -23.33 42.59
C SER A 158 -14.11 -24.38 43.28
N ALA A 159 -13.51 -25.27 44.08
CA ALA A 159 -14.22 -26.31 44.81
C ALA A 159 -15.23 -25.74 45.82
N ARG A 160 -14.84 -24.71 46.60
CA ARG A 160 -15.74 -24.03 47.55
C ARG A 160 -17.00 -23.49 46.86
N ARG A 161 -16.88 -23.00 45.62
CA ARG A 161 -17.99 -22.43 44.86
C ARG A 161 -18.88 -23.48 44.18
N GLY A 162 -18.57 -24.77 44.34
CA GLY A 162 -19.30 -25.85 43.69
C GLY A 162 -19.02 -25.94 42.19
N ASN A 163 -17.89 -25.39 41.71
CA ASN A 163 -17.46 -25.63 40.34
C ASN A 163 -17.08 -27.10 40.16
N ALA A 164 -17.23 -27.61 38.93
CA ALA A 164 -16.82 -28.97 38.61
C ALA A 164 -15.31 -29.16 38.84
N ILE A 165 -14.95 -30.15 39.64
CA ILE A 165 -13.58 -30.57 39.94
C ILE A 165 -13.64 -32.04 40.38
N ASN A 166 -12.82 -32.93 39.81
CA ASN A 166 -12.83 -34.36 40.14
C ASN A 166 -11.58 -34.80 40.91
N ASP A 167 -11.55 -36.07 41.34
CA ASP A 167 -10.47 -36.63 42.14
C ASP A 167 -9.14 -36.68 41.38
N GLU A 168 -9.17 -36.88 40.07
CA GLU A 168 -7.96 -36.86 39.24
C GLU A 168 -7.29 -35.49 39.20
N PHE A 169 -8.08 -34.40 39.15
CA PHE A 169 -7.51 -33.06 39.29
C PHE A 169 -6.77 -32.92 40.63
N TRP A 170 -7.33 -33.44 41.72
CA TRP A 170 -6.66 -33.41 43.03
C TRP A 170 -5.43 -34.32 43.08
N GLY A 171 -5.42 -35.43 42.34
CA GLY A 171 -4.23 -36.23 42.07
C GLY A 171 -3.15 -35.41 41.39
N PHE A 172 -3.50 -34.72 40.30
CA PHE A 172 -2.59 -33.85 39.55
C PHE A 172 -2.03 -32.72 40.42
N TYR A 173 -2.88 -32.07 41.21
CA TYR A 173 -2.47 -30.98 42.10
C TYR A 173 -1.53 -31.47 43.21
N LYS A 174 -1.73 -32.68 43.75
CA LYS A 174 -0.78 -33.33 44.68
C LYS A 174 0.55 -33.66 43.99
N ASN A 175 0.50 -34.25 42.80
CA ASN A 175 1.70 -34.54 42.00
C ASN A 175 2.47 -33.26 41.66
N SER A 176 1.78 -32.13 41.50
CA SER A 176 2.40 -30.83 41.28
C SER A 176 3.23 -30.37 42.48
N ILE A 177 2.78 -30.58 43.71
CA ILE A 177 3.57 -30.28 44.93
C ILE A 177 4.80 -31.18 45.00
N HIS A 178 4.66 -32.48 44.70
CA HIS A 178 5.80 -33.41 44.66
C HIS A 178 6.81 -33.02 43.58
N TRP A 179 6.32 -32.67 42.38
CA TRP A 179 7.17 -32.23 41.28
C TRP A 179 7.90 -30.92 41.62
N LEU A 180 7.22 -29.94 42.20
CA LEU A 180 7.84 -28.66 42.58
C LEU A 180 8.94 -28.83 43.62
N THR A 181 8.65 -29.58 44.69
CA THR A 181 9.54 -29.72 45.86
C THR A 181 10.59 -30.81 45.70
N GLY A 182 10.39 -31.74 44.77
CA GLY A 182 11.20 -32.96 44.66
C GLY A 182 10.95 -33.97 45.79
N LYS A 183 10.02 -33.70 46.71
CA LYS A 183 9.67 -34.59 47.82
C LYS A 183 8.48 -35.47 47.45
N THR A 184 8.57 -36.76 47.76
CA THR A 184 7.45 -37.69 47.73
C THR A 184 6.51 -37.45 48.91
N ASN A 185 5.28 -37.99 48.83
CA ASN A 185 4.33 -37.92 49.94
C ASN A 185 4.91 -38.54 51.24
N ALA A 186 5.66 -39.63 51.14
CA ALA A 186 6.31 -40.27 52.28
C ALA A 186 7.39 -39.38 52.91
N GLU A 187 8.17 -38.67 52.08
CA GLU A 187 9.18 -37.73 52.58
C GLU A 187 8.55 -36.50 53.23
N ILE A 188 7.47 -35.96 52.66
CA ILE A 188 6.74 -34.83 53.28
C ILE A 188 6.21 -35.21 54.65
N LEU A 189 5.61 -36.41 54.80
CA LEU A 189 5.06 -36.87 56.08
C LEU A 189 6.14 -37.15 57.15
N VAL A 190 7.40 -37.33 56.76
CA VAL A 190 8.51 -37.63 57.70
C VAL A 190 9.36 -36.40 57.98
N GLN A 191 9.73 -35.65 56.95
CA GLN A 191 10.67 -34.53 57.02
C GLN A 191 9.95 -33.18 57.16
N GLY A 192 8.65 -33.14 56.88
CA GLY A 192 7.87 -31.93 56.83
C GLY A 192 7.97 -31.18 55.51
N LEU A 193 7.03 -30.24 55.32
CA LEU A 193 6.94 -29.31 54.20
C LEU A 193 6.81 -27.87 54.73
N ASN A 194 7.84 -27.05 54.52
CA ASN A 194 7.86 -25.66 54.93
C ASN A 194 7.44 -24.72 53.78
N VAL A 195 6.27 -24.12 53.89
CA VAL A 195 5.62 -23.35 52.83
C VAL A 195 5.53 -21.87 53.19
N THR A 196 6.05 -21.00 52.32
CA THR A 196 5.76 -19.56 52.39
C THR A 196 4.55 -19.25 51.52
N ILE A 197 3.52 -18.62 52.09
CA ILE A 197 2.29 -18.21 51.41
C ILE A 197 2.19 -16.68 51.41
N ALA A 198 2.16 -16.08 50.23
CA ALA A 198 2.13 -14.64 50.05
C ALA A 198 1.07 -14.19 49.03
N HIS A 199 0.57 -12.96 49.18
CA HIS A 199 -0.28 -12.27 48.21
C HIS A 199 -1.59 -12.98 47.82
N HIS A 200 -2.14 -13.81 48.72
CA HIS A 200 -3.46 -14.43 48.55
C HIS A 200 -4.55 -13.54 49.13
N ARG A 201 -5.72 -13.52 48.48
CA ARG A 201 -6.86 -12.70 48.88
C ARG A 201 -7.74 -13.41 49.90
N GLU A 202 -8.29 -12.65 50.85
CA GLU A 202 -9.31 -13.13 51.80
C GLU A 202 -10.49 -12.14 51.86
N ASN A 203 -11.58 -12.46 51.17
CA ASN A 203 -12.86 -11.77 51.21
C ASN A 203 -14.02 -12.70 50.78
N TYR A 204 -15.25 -12.16 50.72
CA TYR A 204 -16.44 -12.94 50.36
C TYR A 204 -16.30 -13.70 49.03
N TYR A 205 -15.67 -13.09 48.03
CA TYR A 205 -15.53 -13.68 46.71
C TYR A 205 -14.32 -14.63 46.62
N PHE A 206 -13.20 -14.28 47.23
CA PHE A 206 -11.93 -15.00 47.13
C PHE A 206 -11.41 -15.27 48.54
N ARG A 207 -11.46 -16.54 48.98
CA ARG A 207 -10.97 -16.98 50.30
C ARG A 207 -9.69 -17.79 50.17
N ASP A 208 -8.86 -17.37 49.23
CA ASP A 208 -7.76 -18.17 48.73
C ASP A 208 -6.73 -18.41 49.85
N ALA A 209 -6.51 -17.41 50.72
CA ALA A 209 -5.55 -17.50 51.82
C ALA A 209 -5.92 -18.57 52.87
N SER A 210 -7.18 -18.60 53.31
CA SER A 210 -7.66 -19.59 54.29
C SER A 210 -7.83 -20.98 53.65
N LEU A 211 -8.30 -21.05 52.41
CA LEU A 211 -8.54 -22.32 51.73
C LEU A 211 -7.24 -23.05 51.35
N VAL A 212 -6.19 -22.34 50.95
CA VAL A 212 -4.88 -22.97 50.68
C VAL A 212 -4.32 -23.60 51.95
N ARG A 213 -4.37 -22.89 53.08
CA ARG A 213 -3.88 -23.37 54.38
C ARG A 213 -4.67 -24.58 54.88
N ALA A 214 -6.00 -24.52 54.77
CA ALA A 214 -6.86 -25.65 55.13
C ALA A 214 -6.55 -26.88 54.29
N TRP A 215 -6.44 -26.73 52.96
CA TRP A 215 -6.12 -27.84 52.07
C TRP A 215 -4.74 -28.46 52.37
N LEU A 216 -3.73 -27.64 52.66
CA LEU A 216 -2.40 -28.13 53.05
C LEU A 216 -2.45 -28.93 54.36
N ALA A 217 -3.16 -28.42 55.36
CA ALA A 217 -3.32 -29.10 56.65
C ALA A 217 -4.12 -30.41 56.50
N ASP A 218 -5.17 -30.42 55.68
CA ASP A 218 -5.97 -31.63 55.42
C ASP A 218 -5.18 -32.68 54.64
N THR A 219 -4.28 -32.25 53.74
CA THR A 219 -3.51 -33.15 52.87
C THR A 219 -2.28 -33.75 53.56
N TYR A 220 -1.56 -32.95 54.38
CA TYR A 220 -0.27 -33.33 54.97
C TYR A 220 -0.27 -33.35 56.52
N ALA A 221 -1.42 -33.10 57.15
CA ALA A 221 -1.59 -33.07 58.62
C ALA A 221 -0.57 -32.15 59.31
N ASP A 222 -0.01 -32.57 60.45
CA ASP A 222 0.98 -31.81 61.21
C ASP A 222 2.36 -31.72 60.53
N SER A 223 2.51 -32.26 59.32
CA SER A 223 3.77 -32.29 58.56
C SER A 223 3.95 -31.06 57.67
N VAL A 224 3.06 -30.06 57.73
CA VAL A 224 3.20 -28.81 56.98
C VAL A 224 3.32 -27.61 57.93
N THR A 225 4.29 -26.74 57.65
CA THR A 225 4.41 -25.45 58.33
C THR A 225 4.23 -24.32 57.33
N TYR A 226 3.57 -23.24 57.75
CA TYR A 226 3.40 -22.05 56.93
C TYR A 226 3.24 -20.80 57.77
N ASN A 227 3.54 -19.66 57.16
CA ASN A 227 3.45 -18.34 57.79
C ASN A 227 2.00 -17.88 58.03
N GLU A 228 1.84 -16.97 59.00
CA GLU A 228 0.58 -16.30 59.31
C GLU A 228 0.08 -15.46 58.13
N TYR A 229 -1.25 -15.26 58.04
CA TYR A 229 -1.85 -14.49 56.96
C TYR A 229 -1.24 -13.07 56.85
N GLN A 230 -0.87 -12.67 55.63
CA GLN A 230 -0.23 -11.39 55.26
C GLN A 230 1.18 -11.12 55.83
N SER A 231 1.71 -11.97 56.70
CA SER A 231 3.03 -11.75 57.32
C SER A 231 4.20 -11.70 56.33
N CYS A 232 4.03 -12.27 55.12
CA CYS A 232 5.04 -12.35 54.07
C CYS A 232 4.63 -11.60 52.78
N ASN A 233 3.73 -10.62 52.88
CA ASN A 233 3.36 -9.79 51.74
C ASN A 233 4.32 -8.62 51.54
N ALA A 234 4.39 -8.13 50.30
CA ALA A 234 5.11 -6.92 49.92
C ALA A 234 6.58 -6.96 50.36
N ALA A 235 7.08 -5.89 50.99
CA ALA A 235 8.48 -5.80 51.42
C ALA A 235 8.91 -6.90 52.42
N ALA A 236 7.96 -7.57 53.10
CA ALA A 236 8.25 -8.65 54.03
C ALA A 236 8.53 -10.00 53.36
N LEU A 237 8.20 -10.15 52.06
CA LEU A 237 8.34 -11.42 51.34
C LEU A 237 9.77 -11.97 51.44
N ARG A 238 10.77 -11.11 51.20
CA ARG A 238 12.18 -11.51 51.24
C ARG A 238 12.60 -12.14 52.56
N SER A 239 12.16 -11.57 53.69
CA SER A 239 12.54 -12.06 55.02
C SER A 239 11.90 -13.40 55.39
N CYS A 240 10.83 -13.80 54.70
CA CYS A 240 10.20 -15.10 54.92
C CYS A 240 10.85 -16.24 54.14
N LEU A 241 11.64 -15.91 53.11
CA LEU A 241 12.29 -16.88 52.25
C LEU A 241 13.67 -17.24 52.79
N SER A 242 13.93 -18.52 52.97
CA SER A 242 15.21 -19.04 53.48
C SER A 242 15.58 -20.35 52.79
N ALA A 243 16.79 -20.86 53.05
CA ALA A 243 17.22 -22.18 52.55
C ALA A 243 16.37 -23.34 53.10
N GLU A 244 15.60 -23.13 54.17
CA GLU A 244 14.66 -24.11 54.73
C GLU A 244 13.26 -24.03 54.10
N THR A 245 13.00 -23.06 53.22
CA THR A 245 11.71 -22.91 52.54
C THR A 245 11.61 -23.92 51.39
N ASP A 246 10.68 -24.87 51.49
CA ASP A 246 10.49 -25.91 50.48
C ASP A 246 9.63 -25.45 49.30
N LEU A 247 8.72 -24.50 49.51
CA LEU A 247 7.79 -24.02 48.48
C LEU A 247 7.32 -22.59 48.78
N LEU A 248 7.32 -21.74 47.75
CA LEU A 248 6.60 -20.47 47.76
C LEU A 248 5.27 -20.62 47.01
N ILE A 249 4.14 -20.43 47.71
CA ILE A 249 2.82 -20.30 47.09
C ILE A 249 2.45 -18.83 47.04
N ILE A 250 2.32 -18.28 45.84
CA ILE A 250 2.06 -16.85 45.62
C ILE A 250 0.83 -16.62 44.74
N SER A 251 0.14 -15.50 44.96
CA SER A 251 -0.96 -15.05 44.11
C SER A 251 -0.78 -13.59 43.72
N ALA A 252 -1.74 -13.02 42.99
CA ALA A 252 -1.61 -11.71 42.34
C ALA A 252 -2.31 -10.56 43.09
N ASN A 253 -2.55 -10.72 44.41
CA ASN A 253 -3.15 -9.69 45.25
C ASN A 253 -2.07 -8.83 45.91
N ALA A 254 -1.84 -7.65 45.32
CA ALA A 254 -1.04 -6.57 45.88
C ALA A 254 -1.91 -5.35 46.17
N GLU A 255 -1.56 -4.59 47.21
CA GLU A 255 -2.15 -3.28 47.46
C GLU A 255 -1.58 -2.24 46.48
N MET A 256 -2.30 -1.14 46.25
CA MET A 256 -1.87 -0.11 45.29
C MET A 256 -0.53 0.55 45.66
N SER A 257 -0.18 0.55 46.95
CA SER A 257 1.09 1.08 47.47
C SER A 257 2.25 0.09 47.40
N ASP A 258 2.00 -1.18 47.06
CA ASP A 258 3.05 -2.20 47.05
C ASP A 258 3.97 -2.01 45.84
N ASP A 259 5.28 -2.20 46.08
CA ASP A 259 6.26 -2.25 44.99
C ASP A 259 6.22 -3.63 44.31
N VAL A 260 5.36 -3.73 43.29
CA VAL A 260 5.19 -4.97 42.50
C VAL A 260 6.45 -5.41 41.76
N VAL A 261 7.35 -4.48 41.43
CA VAL A 261 8.63 -4.82 40.79
C VAL A 261 9.53 -5.50 41.80
N ARG A 262 9.64 -4.92 43.01
CA ARG A 262 10.41 -5.53 44.09
C ARG A 262 9.89 -6.92 44.48
N ILE A 263 8.56 -7.10 44.55
CA ILE A 263 7.97 -8.42 44.82
C ILE A 263 8.41 -9.43 43.75
N ALA A 264 8.35 -9.08 42.46
CA ALA A 264 8.79 -9.96 41.39
C ALA A 264 10.30 -10.28 41.48
N GLU A 265 11.14 -9.31 41.87
CA GLU A 265 12.57 -9.55 42.13
C GLU A 265 12.81 -10.51 43.30
N ASP A 266 12.02 -10.43 44.36
CA ASP A 266 12.12 -11.35 45.49
C ASP A 266 11.67 -12.78 45.13
N VAL A 267 10.65 -12.94 44.27
CA VAL A 267 10.28 -14.26 43.72
C VAL A 267 11.38 -14.80 42.81
N LYS A 268 11.95 -13.97 41.93
CA LYS A 268 13.07 -14.37 41.07
C LYS A 268 14.29 -14.78 41.89
N TRP A 269 14.55 -14.08 42.99
CA TRP A 269 15.59 -14.48 43.92
C TRP A 269 15.27 -15.82 44.57
N ALA A 270 14.03 -16.07 45.00
CA ALA A 270 13.63 -17.37 45.55
C ALA A 270 13.98 -18.52 44.59
N GLN A 271 13.64 -18.36 43.31
CA GLN A 271 14.01 -19.33 42.28
C GLN A 271 15.53 -19.49 42.14
N SER A 272 16.29 -18.40 42.21
CA SER A 272 17.76 -18.43 42.20
C SER A 272 18.41 -19.02 43.45
N GLN A 273 17.64 -19.38 44.47
CA GLN A 273 18.08 -20.12 45.65
C GLN A 273 17.55 -21.57 45.64
N GLY A 274 16.92 -22.00 44.55
CA GLY A 274 16.32 -23.32 44.44
C GLY A 274 14.93 -23.45 45.08
N ILE A 275 14.31 -22.36 45.54
CA ILE A 275 12.96 -22.40 46.11
C ILE A 275 11.93 -22.45 44.96
N PRO A 276 11.15 -23.54 44.84
CA PRO A 276 10.14 -23.66 43.79
C PRO A 276 8.92 -22.76 44.07
N VAL A 277 8.17 -22.44 43.00
CA VAL A 277 7.06 -21.48 43.07
C VAL A 277 5.76 -22.07 42.51
N LEU A 278 4.70 -22.08 43.32
CA LEU A 278 3.33 -22.32 42.88
C LEU A 278 2.55 -21.01 42.84
N TYR A 279 2.22 -20.56 41.64
CA TYR A 279 1.40 -19.39 41.42
C TYR A 279 -0.08 -19.78 41.23
N THR A 280 -0.98 -19.18 41.99
CA THR A 280 -2.42 -19.29 41.74
C THR A 280 -3.02 -17.93 41.45
N HIS A 281 -3.62 -17.75 40.28
CA HIS A 281 -4.18 -16.44 39.91
C HIS A 281 -5.43 -16.10 40.73
N VAL A 282 -5.66 -14.80 40.93
CA VAL A 282 -6.82 -14.26 41.66
C VAL A 282 -7.44 -13.14 40.83
N THR A 283 -8.68 -13.36 40.34
CA THR A 283 -9.51 -12.47 39.48
C THR A 283 -9.53 -12.83 37.99
N GLN A 284 -10.43 -12.18 37.23
CA GLN A 284 -10.67 -12.46 35.82
C GLN A 284 -9.78 -11.65 34.85
N TYR A 285 -8.82 -10.87 35.36
CA TYR A 285 -8.01 -9.93 34.60
C TYR A 285 -6.59 -9.88 35.15
N GLU A 286 -5.66 -9.43 34.31
CA GLU A 286 -4.29 -9.22 34.72
C GLU A 286 -4.18 -8.05 35.73
N THR A 287 -3.52 -8.27 36.86
CA THR A 287 -3.16 -7.24 37.85
C THR A 287 -1.74 -6.74 37.60
N ASP A 288 -1.36 -5.61 38.20
CA ASP A 288 0.00 -5.08 38.06
C ASP A 288 1.05 -6.03 38.64
N LEU A 289 0.72 -6.74 39.74
CA LEU A 289 1.58 -7.79 40.27
C LEU A 289 1.68 -8.98 39.30
N SER A 290 0.57 -9.46 38.71
CA SER A 290 0.67 -10.57 37.75
C SER A 290 1.47 -10.17 36.51
N LYS A 291 1.33 -8.93 35.99
CA LYS A 291 2.17 -8.43 34.89
C LYS A 291 3.65 -8.50 35.23
N ALA A 292 4.03 -8.05 36.42
CA ALA A 292 5.42 -8.07 36.88
C ALA A 292 5.95 -9.50 37.00
N LEU A 293 5.17 -10.41 37.61
CA LEU A 293 5.55 -11.82 37.75
C LEU A 293 5.66 -12.53 36.39
N PHE A 294 4.68 -12.37 35.51
CA PHE A 294 4.63 -12.98 34.19
C PHE A 294 5.82 -12.56 33.32
N SER A 295 6.13 -11.26 33.29
CA SER A 295 7.18 -10.72 32.41
C SER A 295 8.60 -10.78 32.97
N ARG A 296 8.79 -10.86 34.30
CA ARG A 296 10.14 -10.78 34.93
C ARG A 296 10.62 -12.09 35.54
N VAL A 297 9.68 -12.99 35.86
CA VAL A 297 9.93 -14.21 36.63
C VAL A 297 9.63 -15.45 35.80
N PHE A 298 8.43 -15.53 35.21
CA PHE A 298 7.92 -16.78 34.63
C PHE A 298 8.03 -16.89 33.11
N ASP A 299 8.29 -15.78 32.40
CA ASP A 299 8.29 -15.74 30.93
C ASP A 299 7.00 -16.32 30.31
N VAL A 300 5.85 -15.92 30.84
CA VAL A 300 4.51 -16.30 30.37
C VAL A 300 3.76 -15.03 29.98
N ALA A 301 2.86 -15.09 28.99
CA ALA A 301 2.01 -13.96 28.63
C ALA A 301 0.53 -14.20 29.00
N TYR A 302 -0.20 -13.11 29.27
CA TYR A 302 -1.65 -13.15 29.43
C TYR A 302 -2.33 -13.44 28.08
N ALA A 303 -3.17 -14.47 28.02
CA ALA A 303 -3.93 -14.80 26.81
C ALA A 303 -5.31 -14.14 26.78
N SER A 304 -6.14 -14.41 27.80
CA SER A 304 -7.49 -13.82 27.87
C SER A 304 -8.17 -14.03 29.23
N SER A 305 -9.24 -13.26 29.46
CA SER A 305 -10.14 -13.42 30.60
C SER A 305 -11.08 -14.60 30.41
N ASN A 306 -11.37 -15.34 31.49
CA ASN A 306 -12.34 -16.43 31.47
C ASN A 306 -13.78 -16.00 31.82
N ALA A 307 -14.01 -14.72 32.11
CA ALA A 307 -15.30 -14.18 32.58
C ALA A 307 -16.50 -14.49 31.67
N LYS A 308 -16.26 -14.48 30.35
CA LYS A 308 -17.30 -14.73 29.35
C LYS A 308 -17.20 -16.10 28.72
N LYS A 309 -16.02 -16.74 28.71
CA LYS A 309 -15.81 -17.99 27.98
C LYS A 309 -16.12 -19.23 28.83
N HIS A 310 -15.93 -19.15 30.16
CA HIS A 310 -16.14 -20.26 31.10
C HIS A 310 -15.42 -21.55 30.69
N LEU A 311 -14.21 -21.38 30.18
CA LEU A 311 -13.32 -22.45 29.76
C LEU A 311 -12.84 -23.24 30.97
N GLY A 312 -12.60 -24.53 30.76
CA GLY A 312 -11.97 -25.44 31.70
C GLY A 312 -11.75 -26.81 31.04
N MET A 313 -11.46 -27.80 31.88
CA MET A 313 -11.20 -29.17 31.48
C MET A 313 -12.40 -30.03 31.84
N LYS A 314 -12.88 -30.86 30.91
CA LYS A 314 -13.92 -31.85 31.13
C LYS A 314 -13.47 -33.15 30.48
N GLY A 315 -13.15 -34.15 31.30
CA GLY A 315 -12.50 -35.38 30.86
C GLY A 315 -11.26 -35.11 29.99
N PHE A 316 -10.37 -34.26 30.51
CA PHE A 316 -9.14 -33.89 29.83
C PHE A 316 -8.11 -35.00 29.98
N ASP A 317 -7.68 -35.50 28.83
CA ASP A 317 -6.68 -36.54 28.68
C ASP A 317 -5.40 -35.93 28.10
N ILE A 318 -4.33 -35.89 28.90
CA ILE A 318 -3.06 -35.31 28.47
C ILE A 318 -2.40 -36.13 27.36
N THR A 319 -2.67 -37.44 27.23
CA THR A 319 -2.01 -38.32 26.25
C THR A 319 -2.34 -37.91 24.82
N GLN A 320 -3.47 -37.22 24.60
CA GLN A 320 -3.86 -36.64 23.32
C GLN A 320 -3.05 -35.39 22.94
N TYR A 321 -2.24 -34.86 23.86
CA TYR A 321 -1.42 -33.65 23.70
C TYR A 321 0.07 -33.91 23.97
N VAL A 322 0.45 -35.18 24.08
CA VAL A 322 1.86 -35.60 24.10
C VAL A 322 2.40 -35.55 22.67
N ASP A 323 3.64 -35.11 22.48
CA ASP A 323 4.31 -34.96 21.18
C ASP A 323 3.58 -34.06 20.16
N LEU A 324 2.93 -33.00 20.67
CA LEU A 324 2.39 -31.92 19.84
C LEU A 324 3.18 -30.64 20.06
N LEU A 325 3.80 -30.14 18.99
CA LEU A 325 4.36 -28.80 18.95
C LEU A 325 3.25 -27.73 19.00
N PRO A 326 3.46 -26.63 19.74
CA PRO A 326 2.61 -25.45 19.59
C PRO A 326 2.58 -24.99 18.13
N GLU A 327 1.42 -24.52 17.65
CA GLU A 327 1.18 -24.16 16.23
C GLU A 327 2.31 -23.30 15.62
N THR A 328 2.83 -22.32 16.38
CA THR A 328 3.94 -21.48 15.91
C THR A 328 5.23 -22.27 15.74
N ALA A 329 5.62 -23.09 16.72
CA ALA A 329 6.82 -23.93 16.66
C ALA A 329 6.69 -24.99 15.55
N GLN A 330 5.51 -25.60 15.40
CA GLN A 330 5.21 -26.54 14.31
C GLN A 330 5.39 -25.89 12.93
N SER A 331 4.89 -24.67 12.74
CA SER A 331 5.04 -23.95 11.47
C SER A 331 6.51 -23.62 11.19
N GLN A 332 7.29 -23.26 12.21
CA GLN A 332 8.72 -22.95 12.10
C GLN A 332 9.55 -24.19 11.79
N TRP A 333 9.25 -25.31 12.45
CA TRP A 333 9.80 -26.62 12.14
C TRP A 333 9.52 -26.99 10.68
N LEU A 334 8.26 -26.83 10.24
CA LEU A 334 7.86 -27.13 8.87
C LEU A 334 8.61 -26.25 7.86
N LEU A 335 8.77 -24.95 8.14
CA LEU A 335 9.56 -24.05 7.30
C LEU A 335 11.02 -24.52 7.16
N ALA A 336 11.68 -24.84 8.28
CA ALA A 336 13.06 -25.31 8.26
C ALA A 336 13.19 -26.64 7.50
N ASN A 337 12.27 -27.57 7.76
CA ASN A 337 12.21 -28.85 7.08
C ASN A 337 11.94 -28.70 5.58
N SER A 338 11.04 -27.80 5.15
CA SER A 338 10.76 -27.53 3.73
C SER A 338 11.95 -26.90 3.01
N PHE A 339 12.74 -26.05 3.68
CA PHE A 339 13.99 -25.57 3.11
C PHE A 339 15.04 -26.68 2.96
N LEU A 340 15.13 -27.58 3.93
CA LEU A 340 16.12 -28.67 3.93
C LEU A 340 15.75 -29.76 2.92
N ASN A 341 14.49 -30.19 2.91
CA ASN A 341 14.02 -31.38 2.19
C ASN A 341 13.15 -31.07 0.96
N GLY A 342 12.80 -29.81 0.72
CA GLY A 342 12.01 -29.35 -0.42
C GLY A 342 10.58 -28.93 -0.05
N PHE A 343 10.04 -27.98 -0.83
CA PHE A 343 8.65 -27.52 -0.72
C PHE A 343 7.71 -28.42 -1.54
N SER A 344 6.47 -28.60 -1.09
CA SER A 344 5.47 -29.42 -1.80
C SER A 344 4.81 -28.72 -3.00
N PHE A 345 5.13 -27.45 -3.23
CA PHE A 345 4.58 -26.62 -4.30
C PHE A 345 5.68 -25.94 -5.11
N GLU A 346 5.32 -25.43 -6.29
CA GLU A 346 6.21 -24.64 -7.13
C GLU A 346 5.75 -23.19 -7.21
N VAL A 347 6.67 -22.24 -7.05
CA VAL A 347 6.33 -20.79 -7.05
C VAL A 347 5.78 -20.30 -8.40
N ASN A 348 6.06 -21.00 -9.50
CA ASN A 348 5.50 -20.68 -10.81
C ASN A 348 3.97 -20.87 -10.90
N GLN A 349 3.37 -21.56 -9.92
CA GLN A 349 1.92 -21.71 -9.79
C GLN A 349 1.27 -20.49 -9.11
N CYS A 350 2.07 -19.55 -8.58
CA CYS A 350 1.56 -18.32 -8.01
C CYS A 350 1.03 -17.38 -9.11
N PRO A 351 -0.14 -16.73 -8.91
CA PRO A 351 -0.71 -15.83 -9.90
C PRO A 351 0.17 -14.58 -10.11
N ASP A 352 0.26 -14.12 -11.37
CA ASP A 352 0.99 -12.91 -11.73
C ASP A 352 0.43 -11.65 -11.05
N ASN A 353 1.33 -10.74 -10.69
CA ASN A 353 1.06 -9.46 -10.04
C ASN A 353 0.23 -9.59 -8.75
N ALA A 354 0.14 -10.80 -8.18
CA ALA A 354 -0.50 -11.00 -6.91
C ALA A 354 0.41 -10.45 -5.81
N SER A 355 -0.15 -9.61 -4.94
CA SER A 355 0.55 -9.13 -3.74
C SER A 355 0.96 -10.27 -2.81
N VAL A 356 0.33 -11.44 -2.94
CA VAL A 356 0.58 -12.67 -2.16
C VAL A 356 0.29 -13.90 -3.03
N CYS A 357 1.13 -14.93 -2.95
CA CYS A 357 0.82 -16.25 -3.51
C CYS A 357 -0.33 -16.91 -2.72
N LYS A 358 -1.34 -17.43 -3.42
CA LYS A 358 -2.59 -17.93 -2.81
C LYS A 358 -2.67 -19.45 -2.70
N LEU A 359 -1.55 -20.15 -2.77
CA LEU A 359 -1.51 -21.61 -2.61
C LEU A 359 -1.59 -21.96 -1.12
N ASP A 360 -2.38 -22.98 -0.78
CA ASP A 360 -2.51 -23.45 0.61
C ASP A 360 -1.17 -23.99 1.14
N ALA A 361 -0.43 -24.75 0.32
CA ALA A 361 0.91 -25.23 0.64
C ALA A 361 1.91 -24.09 0.87
N TYR A 362 1.90 -23.04 0.03
CA TYR A 362 2.69 -21.82 0.28
C TYR A 362 2.33 -21.18 1.62
N THR A 363 1.05 -21.16 1.97
CA THR A 363 0.60 -20.60 3.24
C THR A 363 1.11 -21.42 4.43
N ALA A 364 0.96 -22.74 4.37
CA ALA A 364 1.34 -23.67 5.42
C ALA A 364 2.86 -23.76 5.60
N GLU A 365 3.61 -23.99 4.52
CA GLU A 365 5.05 -24.30 4.57
C GLU A 365 5.94 -23.06 4.62
N PHE A 366 5.46 -21.90 4.14
CA PHE A 366 6.29 -20.69 4.04
C PHE A 366 5.71 -19.48 4.78
N LYS A 367 4.52 -19.04 4.36
CA LYS A 367 3.98 -17.73 4.77
C LYS A 367 3.74 -17.62 6.27
N THR A 368 3.14 -18.64 6.89
CA THR A 368 2.74 -18.60 8.31
C THR A 368 3.96 -18.42 9.21
N ALA A 369 4.96 -19.29 9.07
CA ALA A 369 6.19 -19.24 9.84
C ALA A 369 7.02 -17.98 9.56
N THR A 370 7.18 -17.62 8.28
CA THR A 370 7.93 -16.42 7.89
C THR A 370 7.29 -15.15 8.43
N SER A 371 5.96 -15.07 8.43
CA SER A 371 5.23 -13.94 9.03
C SER A 371 5.42 -13.88 10.56
N ALA A 372 5.40 -15.04 11.24
CA ALA A 372 5.64 -15.12 12.68
C ALA A 372 7.08 -14.67 13.04
N ILE A 373 8.08 -15.11 12.28
CA ILE A 373 9.48 -14.72 12.47
C ILE A 373 9.68 -13.23 12.15
N LYS A 374 9.05 -12.71 11.09
CA LYS A 374 9.05 -11.28 10.80
C LYS A 374 8.50 -10.46 11.98
N ASN A 375 7.35 -10.84 12.52
CA ASN A 375 6.76 -10.16 13.66
C ASN A 375 7.65 -10.25 14.92
N LEU A 376 8.36 -11.36 15.10
CA LEU A 376 9.36 -11.51 16.16
C LEU A 376 10.49 -10.47 15.99
N VAL A 377 11.14 -10.38 14.82
CA VAL A 377 12.26 -9.46 14.61
C VAL A 377 11.84 -7.98 14.62
N ASP A 378 10.68 -7.64 14.05
CA ASP A 378 10.12 -6.28 14.14
C ASP A 378 9.80 -5.92 15.61
N GLY A 379 9.32 -6.90 16.38
CA GLY A 379 9.08 -6.76 17.81
C GLY A 379 10.36 -6.58 18.62
N LEU A 380 11.46 -7.25 18.25
CA LEU A 380 12.76 -7.12 18.88
C LEU A 380 13.37 -5.73 18.62
N ASP A 381 13.36 -5.28 17.36
CA ASP A 381 13.86 -3.96 16.95
C ASP A 381 13.10 -2.83 17.67
N SER A 382 11.76 -2.85 17.62
CA SER A 382 10.94 -1.82 18.28
C SER A 382 11.10 -1.79 19.80
N LYS A 383 11.46 -2.91 20.43
CA LYS A 383 11.76 -3.02 21.86
C LYS A 383 13.23 -2.79 22.21
N LYS A 384 14.10 -2.57 21.22
CA LYS A 384 15.55 -2.38 21.41
C LYS A 384 16.22 -3.61 22.06
N ILE A 385 15.87 -4.80 21.58
CA ILE A 385 16.40 -6.07 22.07
C ILE A 385 17.28 -6.68 20.99
N ASN A 386 18.59 -6.74 21.24
CA ASN A 386 19.49 -7.59 20.46
C ASN A 386 19.32 -9.05 20.89
N ILE A 387 18.70 -9.88 20.05
CA ILE A 387 18.38 -11.28 20.40
C ILE A 387 19.62 -12.10 20.78
N PHE A 388 20.78 -11.81 20.17
CA PHE A 388 22.04 -12.52 20.42
C PHE A 388 22.63 -12.23 21.81
N SER A 389 22.19 -11.14 22.44
CA SER A 389 22.55 -10.76 23.82
C SER A 389 21.53 -11.24 24.86
N THR A 390 20.58 -12.10 24.47
CA THR A 390 19.53 -12.63 25.36
C THR A 390 19.63 -14.14 25.55
N ALA A 391 18.90 -14.64 26.55
CA ALA A 391 18.68 -16.07 26.75
C ALA A 391 17.55 -16.64 25.86
N ALA A 392 17.21 -15.98 24.74
CA ALA A 392 16.25 -16.54 23.78
C ALA A 392 16.70 -17.94 23.29
N PRO A 393 15.76 -18.86 22.99
CA PRO A 393 16.06 -20.15 22.39
C PRO A 393 16.94 -20.02 21.13
N ASP A 394 17.82 -20.99 20.91
CA ASP A 394 18.81 -20.89 19.85
C ASP A 394 18.17 -21.00 18.46
N TYR A 395 17.10 -21.78 18.27
CA TYR A 395 16.35 -21.83 17.01
C TYR A 395 15.88 -20.43 16.56
N GLN A 396 15.51 -19.53 17.49
CA GLN A 396 15.07 -18.18 17.15
C GLN A 396 16.23 -17.33 16.63
N LYS A 397 17.42 -17.45 17.26
CA LYS A 397 18.65 -16.78 16.80
C LYS A 397 19.10 -17.34 15.46
N LEU A 398 19.01 -18.65 15.28
CA LEU A 398 19.38 -19.35 14.06
C LEU A 398 18.49 -18.94 12.87
N PHE A 399 17.20 -18.70 13.06
CA PHE A 399 16.36 -18.13 12.00
C PHE A 399 16.83 -16.74 11.52
N VAL A 400 17.33 -15.90 12.44
CA VAL A 400 17.93 -14.61 12.07
C VAL A 400 19.23 -14.80 11.29
N LEU A 401 20.10 -15.72 11.73
CA LEU A 401 21.35 -16.03 11.03
C LEU A 401 21.12 -16.69 9.66
N LEU A 402 20.11 -17.54 9.53
CA LEU A 402 19.70 -18.16 8.28
C LEU A 402 19.35 -17.12 7.22
N ALA A 403 18.61 -16.07 7.63
CA ALA A 403 18.28 -14.97 6.74
C ALA A 403 19.52 -14.21 6.27
N ASP A 404 20.47 -13.95 7.18
CA ASP A 404 21.74 -13.29 6.85
C ASP A 404 22.61 -14.12 5.89
N LEU A 405 22.63 -15.44 6.07
CA LEU A 405 23.29 -16.39 5.16
C LEU A 405 22.66 -16.36 3.77
N TYR A 406 21.33 -16.52 3.70
CA TYR A 406 20.63 -16.49 2.42
C TYR A 406 20.84 -15.17 1.67
N ARG A 407 20.95 -14.02 2.37
CA ARG A 407 21.30 -12.74 1.73
C ARG A 407 22.61 -12.77 0.96
N GLN A 408 23.59 -13.58 1.39
CA GLN A 408 24.91 -13.62 0.74
C GLN A 408 24.85 -14.26 -0.66
N ASP A 409 23.87 -15.12 -0.90
CA ASP A 409 23.70 -15.84 -2.18
C ASP A 409 22.58 -15.25 -3.06
N VAL A 410 21.92 -14.18 -2.64
CA VAL A 410 20.89 -13.50 -3.44
C VAL A 410 21.50 -12.96 -4.73
N SER A 411 20.81 -13.17 -5.85
CA SER A 411 21.12 -12.54 -7.12
C SER A 411 19.86 -12.08 -7.84
N PHE A 412 19.82 -10.81 -8.23
CA PHE A 412 18.69 -10.17 -8.91
C PHE A 412 18.99 -9.90 -10.39
N PRO A 413 17.97 -9.85 -11.27
CA PRO A 413 16.56 -10.14 -11.01
C PRO A 413 16.23 -11.65 -11.03
N MET A 414 15.20 -12.05 -10.28
CA MET A 414 14.65 -13.40 -10.26
C MET A 414 13.30 -13.45 -10.99
N ASP A 415 13.14 -14.42 -11.89
CA ASP A 415 11.88 -14.73 -12.54
C ASP A 415 11.21 -15.92 -11.86
N TYR A 416 10.11 -15.67 -11.15
CA TYR A 416 9.35 -16.69 -10.41
C TYR A 416 8.82 -17.83 -11.30
N ARG A 417 8.79 -17.66 -12.62
CA ARG A 417 8.34 -18.68 -13.57
C ARG A 417 9.40 -19.75 -13.84
N THR A 418 10.68 -19.38 -13.73
CA THR A 418 11.80 -20.24 -14.15
C THR A 418 12.79 -20.54 -13.04
N ILE A 419 12.85 -19.71 -12.00
CA ILE A 419 13.75 -19.92 -10.87
C ILE A 419 13.30 -21.11 -10.02
N ASN A 420 14.27 -21.77 -9.38
CA ASN A 420 13.99 -22.81 -8.40
C ASN A 420 13.23 -22.23 -7.19
N THR A 421 12.20 -22.97 -6.72
CA THR A 421 11.37 -22.58 -5.58
C THR A 421 12.17 -22.29 -4.31
N LYS A 422 13.15 -23.15 -3.94
CA LYS A 422 14.00 -22.94 -2.75
C LYS A 422 14.79 -21.63 -2.88
N SER A 423 15.37 -21.34 -4.05
CA SER A 423 16.16 -20.12 -4.27
C SER A 423 15.33 -18.84 -4.13
N LEU A 424 14.14 -18.77 -4.76
CA LEU A 424 13.27 -17.60 -4.64
C LEU A 424 12.77 -17.43 -3.20
N LEU A 425 12.35 -18.51 -2.55
CA LEU A 425 11.85 -18.46 -1.17
C LEU A 425 12.96 -18.15 -0.16
N ALA A 426 14.21 -18.54 -0.41
CA ALA A 426 15.36 -18.17 0.43
C ALA A 426 15.61 -16.65 0.39
N SER A 427 15.66 -16.06 -0.80
CA SER A 427 15.74 -14.59 -0.97
C SER A 427 14.53 -13.90 -0.35
N PHE A 428 13.34 -14.44 -0.56
CA PHE A 428 12.13 -13.83 -0.01
C PHE A 428 12.06 -13.97 1.52
N TYR A 429 12.55 -15.06 2.09
CA TYR A 429 12.68 -15.23 3.55
C TYR A 429 13.68 -14.24 4.13
N ALA A 430 14.84 -14.10 3.49
CA ALA A 430 15.84 -13.10 3.85
C ALA A 430 15.20 -11.69 3.93
N ASP A 431 14.44 -11.29 2.92
CA ASP A 431 13.74 -10.00 2.94
C ASP A 431 12.84 -9.80 4.16
N HIS A 432 12.12 -10.85 4.62
CA HIS A 432 11.20 -10.76 5.75
C HIS A 432 11.92 -10.63 7.10
N VAL A 433 13.12 -11.18 7.20
CA VAL A 433 13.83 -11.35 8.46
C VAL A 433 15.06 -10.44 8.46
N VAL A 434 14.83 -9.18 8.84
CA VAL A 434 15.87 -8.14 8.97
C VAL A 434 15.81 -7.59 10.39
N HIS A 435 16.70 -8.08 11.26
CA HIS A 435 16.86 -7.58 12.63
C HIS A 435 17.96 -6.52 12.66
N SER A 436 17.61 -5.25 12.84
CA SER A 436 18.57 -4.14 12.69
C SER A 436 19.17 -3.67 14.03
N TYR A 437 18.51 -3.92 15.16
CA TYR A 437 18.99 -3.55 16.50
C TYR A 437 20.02 -4.57 17.03
N ARG A 438 21.18 -4.62 16.38
CA ARG A 438 22.30 -5.53 16.69
C ARG A 438 23.63 -4.98 16.20
N ASP A 439 24.72 -5.53 16.73
CA ASP A 439 26.08 -5.05 16.46
C ASP A 439 26.63 -5.52 15.11
N ILE A 440 26.26 -6.72 14.65
CA ILE A 440 26.78 -7.29 13.39
C ILE A 440 25.59 -7.65 12.51
N ASN A 441 25.51 -7.11 11.30
CA ASN A 441 24.54 -7.52 10.29
C ASN A 441 25.24 -7.48 8.93
N PRO A 442 25.60 -8.63 8.33
CA PRO A 442 26.39 -8.65 7.10
C PRO A 442 25.73 -7.87 5.96
N VAL A 443 26.54 -7.15 5.18
CA VAL A 443 26.06 -6.49 3.96
C VAL A 443 25.47 -7.51 2.99
N GLN A 444 24.36 -7.18 2.34
CA GLN A 444 23.86 -7.99 1.23
C GLN A 444 24.67 -7.66 -0.05
N PRO A 445 25.31 -8.63 -0.72
CA PRO A 445 26.17 -8.36 -1.87
C PRO A 445 25.41 -7.81 -3.08
N ASP A 446 24.24 -8.36 -3.41
CA ASP A 446 23.42 -7.91 -4.54
C ASP A 446 22.11 -7.26 -4.06
N MET A 447 22.01 -5.94 -4.25
CA MET A 447 20.83 -5.14 -3.91
C MET A 447 19.88 -4.93 -5.10
N GLY A 448 20.23 -5.49 -6.27
CA GLY A 448 19.51 -5.32 -7.52
C GLY A 448 19.37 -3.86 -7.91
N THR A 449 18.13 -3.43 -8.13
CA THR A 449 17.81 -2.08 -8.63
C THR A 449 17.64 -1.02 -7.53
N PHE A 450 17.94 -1.35 -6.26
CA PHE A 450 17.78 -0.42 -5.14
C PHE A 450 19.01 0.48 -4.88
N SER A 451 20.20 -0.09 -4.81
CA SER A 451 21.45 0.59 -4.39
C SER A 451 22.66 -0.25 -4.80
N ARG A 452 23.87 0.30 -4.77
CA ARG A 452 25.11 -0.49 -4.67
C ARG A 452 25.24 -1.08 -3.26
N SER A 453 26.09 -2.10 -3.10
CA SER A 453 26.44 -2.70 -1.81
C SER A 453 27.79 -2.22 -1.28
N ASP A 454 28.73 -1.90 -2.18
CA ASP A 454 30.08 -1.44 -1.82
C ASP A 454 30.14 0.09 -1.63
N PHE A 455 30.32 0.49 -0.38
CA PHE A 455 30.61 1.87 0.02
C PHE A 455 31.97 1.98 0.73
N SER A 456 32.90 1.05 0.52
CA SER A 456 34.22 1.04 1.18
C SER A 456 35.08 2.28 0.89
N HIS A 457 34.78 2.99 -0.21
CA HIS A 457 35.40 4.26 -0.58
C HIS A 457 34.86 5.47 0.21
N VAL A 458 33.71 5.32 0.88
CA VAL A 458 33.11 6.37 1.71
C VAL A 458 33.75 6.35 3.09
N VAL A 459 34.23 7.52 3.53
CA VAL A 459 34.74 7.71 4.89
C VAL A 459 33.55 8.05 5.80
N ALA A 460 33.23 7.14 6.71
CA ALA A 460 32.20 7.37 7.72
C ALA A 460 32.61 8.50 8.68
N THR A 461 31.64 9.27 9.15
CA THR A 461 31.88 10.45 10.01
C THR A 461 30.88 10.53 11.16
N THR A 462 31.12 11.51 12.04
CA THR A 462 30.16 12.00 13.02
C THR A 462 29.45 13.23 12.47
N LYS A 463 28.13 13.33 12.67
CA LYS A 463 27.31 14.48 12.27
C LYS A 463 26.26 14.76 13.34
N THR A 464 26.22 16.01 13.81
CA THR A 464 25.10 16.53 14.59
C THR A 464 24.08 17.14 13.63
N VAL A 465 22.80 16.82 13.86
CA VAL A 465 21.65 17.26 13.07
C VAL A 465 20.64 17.92 14.01
N ASP A 466 20.21 19.11 13.65
CA ASP A 466 19.12 19.82 14.31
C ASP A 466 17.86 19.70 13.42
N LEU A 467 16.77 19.17 13.97
CA LEU A 467 15.50 18.97 13.29
C LEU A 467 14.39 19.68 14.05
N VAL A 468 13.34 20.09 13.33
CA VAL A 468 12.08 20.52 13.94
C VAL A 468 11.06 19.40 13.74
N SER A 469 10.43 18.96 14.82
CA SER A 469 9.45 17.87 14.77
C SER A 469 8.29 18.22 13.84
N ARG A 470 7.95 17.29 12.95
CA ARG A 470 6.80 17.37 12.05
C ARG A 470 6.24 15.98 11.84
N ASN A 471 4.94 15.82 12.04
CA ASN A 471 4.18 14.66 11.59
C ASN A 471 4.34 14.57 10.07
N ASN A 472 4.80 13.50 9.42
CA ASN A 472 5.00 12.13 9.89
C ASN A 472 6.46 11.81 10.22
N PHE A 473 7.40 12.23 9.38
CA PHE A 473 8.83 12.05 9.57
C PHE A 473 9.63 13.14 8.85
N LYS A 474 10.94 13.20 9.11
CA LYS A 474 11.90 14.03 8.39
C LYS A 474 13.14 13.22 8.01
N ALA A 475 13.72 13.52 6.85
CA ALA A 475 15.06 13.06 6.51
C ALA A 475 16.11 13.65 7.46
N ALA A 476 17.02 12.81 7.96
CA ALA A 476 18.08 13.22 8.88
C ALA A 476 19.28 13.85 8.15
N GLY A 477 19.37 13.73 6.82
CA GLY A 477 20.52 14.19 6.04
C GLY A 477 21.80 13.39 6.30
N VAL A 478 21.66 12.13 6.74
CA VAL A 478 22.76 11.19 6.95
C VAL A 478 22.38 9.80 6.43
N TYR A 479 23.39 8.99 6.12
CA TYR A 479 23.23 7.71 5.44
C TYR A 479 23.77 6.54 6.28
N ALA A 480 22.98 5.48 6.44
CA ALA A 480 23.45 4.23 7.02
C ALA A 480 24.26 3.45 5.97
N LEU A 481 25.53 3.18 6.24
CA LEU A 481 26.37 2.39 5.32
C LEU A 481 25.99 0.90 5.44
N PRO A 482 25.79 0.19 4.32
CA PRO A 482 25.39 -1.22 4.34
C PRO A 482 26.40 -2.08 5.12
N GLY A 483 25.88 -2.88 6.04
CA GLY A 483 26.65 -3.77 6.91
C GLY A 483 27.53 -3.10 7.97
N GLN A 484 27.49 -1.76 8.08
CA GLN A 484 28.25 -1.02 9.09
C GLN A 484 27.34 -0.51 10.20
N THR A 485 27.80 -0.66 11.44
CA THR A 485 27.07 -0.22 12.63
C THR A 485 27.17 1.29 12.80
N PHE A 486 26.05 1.97 13.01
CA PHE A 486 26.05 3.37 13.42
C PHE A 486 25.37 3.53 14.78
N THR A 487 25.67 4.63 15.45
CA THR A 487 24.97 5.02 16.68
C THR A 487 24.27 6.35 16.49
N VAL A 488 23.15 6.54 17.19
CA VAL A 488 22.47 7.82 17.27
C VAL A 488 22.16 8.15 18.72
N THR A 489 22.52 9.36 19.13
CA THR A 489 22.29 9.91 20.47
C THR A 489 21.32 11.08 20.38
N ARG A 490 20.31 11.12 21.26
CA ARG A 490 19.42 12.27 21.38
C ARG A 490 19.93 13.25 22.43
N LEU A 491 20.20 14.48 22.00
CA LEU A 491 20.89 15.51 22.79
C LEU A 491 19.98 16.61 23.33
N ASP A 492 18.77 16.78 22.80
CA ASP A 492 17.79 17.75 23.31
C ASP A 492 17.11 17.27 24.60
N ASP A 493 16.41 18.19 25.28
CA ASP A 493 15.70 17.94 26.54
C ASP A 493 14.15 17.94 26.39
N LYS A 494 13.62 17.56 25.21
CA LYS A 494 12.19 17.70 24.85
C LYS A 494 11.43 16.36 24.81
N PRO A 495 11.09 15.72 25.94
CA PRO A 495 10.45 14.41 25.96
C PRO A 495 9.09 14.35 25.23
N GLU A 496 8.43 15.49 25.03
CA GLU A 496 7.19 15.64 24.26
C GLU A 496 7.35 15.32 22.77
N ALA A 497 8.54 15.49 22.18
CA ALA A 497 8.82 15.05 20.82
C ALA A 497 9.04 13.55 20.78
N SER A 498 7.96 12.79 20.56
CA SER A 498 8.05 11.36 20.30
C SER A 498 8.91 11.13 19.06
N THR A 499 10.06 10.46 19.23
CA THR A 499 11.11 10.36 18.21
C THR A 499 11.45 8.91 17.95
N HIS A 500 11.47 8.50 16.68
CA HIS A 500 11.87 7.16 16.26
C HIS A 500 12.82 7.22 15.07
N VAL A 501 13.82 6.36 15.08
CA VAL A 501 14.84 6.26 14.01
C VAL A 501 14.53 5.05 13.14
N TYR A 502 14.63 5.22 11.83
CA TYR A 502 14.55 4.13 10.85
C TYR A 502 15.32 4.48 9.58
N ILE A 503 15.51 3.50 8.71
CA ILE A 503 16.29 3.62 7.47
C ILE A 503 15.34 3.41 6.29
N ASN A 504 15.49 4.22 5.24
CA ASN A 504 14.69 4.24 4.01
C ASN A 504 13.20 4.57 4.18
N SER A 505 12.59 5.19 3.17
CA SER A 505 11.17 5.57 3.10
C SER A 505 10.34 4.72 2.13
N LEU A 506 10.95 3.72 1.48
CA LEU A 506 10.33 2.96 0.39
C LEU A 506 9.21 2.04 0.89
N ARG A 507 8.10 2.02 0.14
CA ARG A 507 6.96 1.14 0.41
C ARG A 507 7.24 -0.26 -0.11
N SER A 508 7.00 -1.29 0.72
CA SER A 508 7.34 -2.70 0.40
C SER A 508 6.62 -3.31 -0.81
N SER A 509 5.57 -2.64 -1.30
CA SER A 509 4.84 -3.05 -2.51
C SER A 509 5.47 -2.50 -3.80
N ALA A 510 6.47 -1.62 -3.70
CA ALA A 510 7.34 -1.27 -4.81
C ALA A 510 8.00 -2.53 -5.39
N THR A 511 8.44 -3.46 -4.53
CA THR A 511 9.00 -4.76 -4.93
C THR A 511 7.90 -5.83 -5.08
N ARG A 512 7.74 -6.35 -6.29
CA ARG A 512 6.72 -7.37 -6.63
C ARG A 512 7.37 -8.72 -6.94
N VAL A 513 7.41 -9.59 -5.92
CA VAL A 513 8.08 -10.90 -6.00
C VAL A 513 7.48 -11.80 -7.09
N PHE A 514 6.16 -11.79 -7.26
CA PHE A 514 5.45 -12.60 -8.26
C PHE A 514 4.95 -11.75 -9.44
N SER A 515 5.85 -11.00 -10.09
CA SER A 515 5.51 -10.14 -11.24
C SER A 515 6.27 -10.54 -12.50
N GLN A 516 5.55 -10.83 -13.58
CA GLN A 516 6.13 -11.18 -14.88
C GLN A 516 6.76 -9.98 -15.59
N SER A 517 6.20 -8.79 -15.42
CA SER A 517 6.65 -7.58 -16.11
C SER A 517 7.75 -6.84 -15.37
N ARG A 518 7.84 -6.96 -14.04
CA ARG A 518 8.87 -6.28 -13.23
C ARG A 518 9.96 -7.20 -12.71
N LEU A 519 9.69 -8.51 -12.65
CA LEU A 519 10.52 -9.50 -11.97
C LEU A 519 10.73 -9.15 -10.47
N TYR A 520 11.33 -10.06 -9.72
CA TYR A 520 11.80 -9.78 -8.38
C TYR A 520 13.23 -9.25 -8.48
N ASN A 521 13.42 -7.94 -8.34
CA ASN A 521 14.64 -7.25 -8.84
C ASN A 521 15.37 -6.40 -7.79
N ARG A 522 15.02 -6.54 -6.51
CA ARG A 522 15.60 -5.85 -5.33
C ARG A 522 14.97 -6.41 -4.06
N PRO A 523 15.52 -6.16 -2.85
CA PRO A 523 14.87 -6.54 -1.60
C PRO A 523 13.46 -5.95 -1.45
N LYS A 524 12.57 -6.66 -0.75
CA LYS A 524 11.17 -6.26 -0.56
C LYS A 524 10.98 -5.27 0.58
N TYR A 525 11.57 -5.53 1.74
CA TYR A 525 11.38 -4.73 2.95
C TYR A 525 12.58 -3.80 3.16
N LEU A 526 12.69 -2.79 2.29
CA LEU A 526 13.81 -1.84 2.28
C LEU A 526 13.74 -0.83 3.43
N SER A 527 12.53 -0.48 3.89
CA SER A 527 12.35 0.37 5.07
C SER A 527 12.47 -0.45 6.36
N SER A 528 13.33 -0.02 7.27
CA SER A 528 13.56 -0.70 8.55
C SER A 528 12.41 -0.47 9.54
N THR A 529 12.34 -1.31 10.57
CA THR A 529 11.47 -1.07 11.73
C THR A 529 11.82 0.28 12.40
N LYS A 530 10.79 1.01 12.86
CA LYS A 530 10.94 2.25 13.63
C LYS A 530 11.37 1.94 15.06
N ILE A 531 12.52 2.47 15.47
CA ILE A 531 13.11 2.22 16.79
C ILE A 531 12.94 3.49 17.67
N PRO A 532 12.28 3.41 18.84
CA PRO A 532 12.02 4.57 19.68
C PRO A 532 13.30 5.09 20.37
N LEU A 533 13.51 6.42 20.31
CA LEU A 533 14.67 7.11 20.87
C LEU A 533 14.25 8.14 21.92
N LYS A 534 14.61 7.89 23.19
CA LYS A 534 14.33 8.78 24.32
C LYS A 534 15.37 9.89 24.45
N VAL A 535 15.02 10.95 25.17
CA VAL A 535 15.96 12.03 25.55
C VAL A 535 17.16 11.44 26.29
N GLY A 536 18.38 11.83 25.86
CA GLY A 536 19.65 11.36 26.42
C GLY A 536 20.02 9.90 26.08
N GLU A 537 19.16 9.17 25.35
CA GLU A 537 19.42 7.79 24.97
C GLU A 537 20.36 7.73 23.77
N THR A 538 21.23 6.71 23.76
CA THR A 538 22.02 6.30 22.59
C THR A 538 21.57 4.91 22.18
N ILE A 539 21.35 4.71 20.88
CA ILE A 539 21.04 3.40 20.31
C ILE A 539 22.04 3.03 19.21
N THR A 540 22.20 1.73 19.00
CA THR A 540 23.11 1.12 18.03
C THR A 540 22.29 0.34 16.99
N ILE A 541 22.56 0.56 15.71
CA ILE A 541 21.81 -0.03 14.59
C ILE A 541 22.77 -0.48 13.50
N THR A 542 22.54 -1.66 12.93
CA THR A 542 23.27 -2.18 11.76
C THR A 542 22.27 -2.74 10.75
N SER A 543 22.33 -2.28 9.49
CA SER A 543 21.41 -2.69 8.43
C SER A 543 22.16 -3.39 7.30
N PRO A 544 21.65 -4.52 6.75
CA PRO A 544 22.28 -5.19 5.63
C PRO A 544 22.20 -4.34 4.37
N TYR A 545 21.17 -3.50 4.25
CA TYR A 545 20.85 -2.72 3.06
C TYR A 545 21.46 -1.32 3.06
N GLY A 546 21.65 -0.73 4.24
CA GLY A 546 21.93 0.70 4.35
C GLY A 546 20.82 1.59 3.76
N GLY A 547 21.12 2.88 3.60
CA GLY A 547 20.20 3.85 3.00
C GLY A 547 20.06 5.16 3.78
N PRO A 548 19.28 6.14 3.27
CA PRO A 548 19.01 7.39 3.97
C PRO A 548 18.30 7.16 5.31
N ILE A 549 18.78 7.80 6.38
CA ILE A 549 18.20 7.69 7.72
C ILE A 549 17.06 8.71 7.89
N GLN A 550 15.94 8.24 8.44
CA GLN A 550 14.70 8.97 8.63
C GLN A 550 14.34 9.06 10.11
N ILE A 551 13.75 10.17 10.52
CA ILE A 551 13.29 10.43 11.90
C ILE A 551 11.79 10.61 11.90
N ALA A 552 11.07 9.59 12.40
CA ALA A 552 9.62 9.67 12.58
C ALA A 552 9.28 10.39 13.87
N PHE A 553 8.34 11.33 13.76
CA PHE A 553 7.79 12.07 14.90
C PHE A 553 6.36 11.61 15.21
N GLY A 554 5.95 11.82 16.45
CA GLY A 554 4.54 11.71 16.85
C GLY A 554 3.69 12.88 16.29
N ASN A 555 2.51 13.07 16.86
CA ASN A 555 1.56 14.11 16.44
C ASN A 555 1.86 15.50 17.05
N THR A 556 3.10 15.75 17.47
CA THR A 556 3.50 17.02 18.10
C THR A 556 4.58 17.66 17.25
N ASN A 557 4.21 18.76 16.60
CA ASN A 557 5.06 19.51 15.69
C ASN A 557 5.75 20.68 16.39
N ASP A 558 6.70 21.29 15.70
CA ASP A 558 7.37 22.54 16.11
C ASP A 558 8.20 22.41 17.39
N ILE A 559 8.78 21.23 17.63
CA ILE A 559 9.72 20.99 18.72
C ILE A 559 11.12 20.75 18.13
N ASP A 560 12.10 21.53 18.59
CA ASP A 560 13.49 21.34 18.22
C ASP A 560 14.03 20.04 18.83
N VAL A 561 14.58 19.18 17.97
CA VAL A 561 15.16 17.89 18.32
C VAL A 561 16.59 17.85 17.81
N LYS A 562 17.53 17.47 18.67
CA LYS A 562 18.95 17.46 18.36
C LYS A 562 19.50 16.05 18.44
N LEU A 563 20.08 15.58 17.34
CA LEU A 563 20.59 14.22 17.21
C LEU A 563 22.06 14.25 16.83
N GLU A 564 22.86 13.37 17.43
CA GLU A 564 24.23 13.11 16.99
C GLU A 564 24.32 11.70 16.44
N PHE A 565 24.81 11.58 15.21
CA PHE A 565 25.06 10.32 14.54
C PHE A 565 26.57 10.08 14.49
N ASN A 566 27.00 8.85 14.77
CA ASN A 566 28.38 8.41 14.60
C ASN A 566 28.44 7.22 13.65
N ASN A 567 29.50 7.18 12.84
CA ASN A 567 29.75 6.16 11.81
C ASN A 567 28.68 6.14 10.69
N VAL A 568 28.36 7.32 10.15
CA VAL A 568 27.40 7.50 9.05
C VAL A 568 28.04 8.11 7.80
N GLY A 569 27.43 7.89 6.64
CA GLY A 569 27.75 8.59 5.39
C GLY A 569 26.99 9.91 5.24
N LEU A 570 27.42 10.74 4.30
CA LEU A 570 26.82 12.03 3.94
C LEU A 570 26.40 12.00 2.45
N HIS A 571 25.22 11.43 2.17
CA HIS A 571 24.64 11.46 0.83
C HIS A 571 24.24 12.88 0.41
N PRO A 572 23.97 13.14 -0.88
CA PRO A 572 23.47 14.44 -1.30
C PRO A 572 22.15 14.77 -0.59
N TYR A 573 22.21 15.74 0.32
CA TYR A 573 21.08 16.23 1.09
C TYR A 573 21.06 17.76 1.07
N TRP A 574 19.92 18.34 0.72
CA TRP A 574 19.70 19.77 0.74
C TRP A 574 18.50 20.10 1.63
N ALA A 575 18.66 21.02 2.59
CA ALA A 575 17.55 21.52 3.42
C ALA A 575 17.44 23.05 3.42
N SER A 576 18.52 23.74 3.05
CA SER A 576 18.61 25.20 3.02
C SER A 576 19.70 25.65 2.06
N GLU A 577 19.73 26.95 1.73
CA GLU A 577 20.78 27.55 0.88
C GLU A 577 22.21 27.30 1.40
N ALA A 578 22.37 27.08 2.72
CA ALA A 578 23.65 26.75 3.31
C ALA A 578 24.21 25.39 2.85
N ASP A 579 23.34 24.48 2.39
CA ASP A 579 23.69 23.13 1.95
C ASP A 579 24.01 23.04 0.46
N THR A 580 23.77 24.10 -0.33
CA THR A 580 23.85 24.06 -1.79
C THR A 580 25.18 23.57 -2.32
N ASN A 581 26.30 24.13 -1.82
CA ASN A 581 27.62 23.72 -2.30
C ASN A 581 27.91 22.25 -2.00
N ASP A 582 27.61 21.81 -0.78
CA ASP A 582 27.84 20.43 -0.35
C ASP A 582 26.94 19.46 -1.12
N PHE A 583 25.68 19.82 -1.33
CA PHE A 583 24.73 19.06 -2.13
C PHE A 583 25.19 18.92 -3.59
N THR A 584 25.56 20.01 -4.25
CA THR A 584 26.04 19.99 -5.64
C THR A 584 27.30 19.13 -5.78
N LEU A 585 28.28 19.31 -4.89
CA LEU A 585 29.51 18.50 -4.91
C LEU A 585 29.21 17.01 -4.67
N ALA A 586 28.32 16.68 -3.73
CA ALA A 586 27.93 15.30 -3.47
C ALA A 586 27.18 14.68 -4.66
N MET A 587 26.29 15.44 -5.31
CA MET A 587 25.60 15.01 -6.53
C MET A 587 26.59 14.73 -7.68
N GLU A 588 27.60 15.59 -7.89
CA GLU A 588 28.62 15.39 -8.91
C GLU A 588 29.53 14.19 -8.61
N LYS A 589 29.85 13.98 -7.32
CA LYS A 589 30.73 12.89 -6.88
C LYS A 589 30.08 11.51 -7.09
N ASN A 590 28.76 11.40 -6.95
CA ASN A 590 27.99 10.16 -7.17
C ASN A 590 28.48 8.97 -6.33
N ASP A 591 28.90 9.23 -5.08
CA ASP A 591 29.27 8.19 -4.12
C ASP A 591 28.04 7.44 -3.55
N TYR A 592 26.82 7.99 -3.74
CA TYR A 592 25.57 7.48 -3.18
C TYR A 592 24.49 7.32 -4.24
N ASP A 593 23.63 6.30 -4.10
CA ASP A 593 22.54 6.03 -5.04
C ASP A 593 21.24 6.77 -4.73
N TRP A 594 21.20 7.50 -3.62
CA TRP A 594 20.04 8.25 -3.13
C TRP A 594 20.40 9.70 -2.84
N ALA A 595 19.47 10.60 -3.10
CA ALA A 595 19.56 12.02 -2.85
C ALA A 595 18.22 12.54 -2.28
N GLU A 596 18.31 13.54 -1.41
CA GLU A 596 17.15 14.09 -0.72
C GLU A 596 17.13 15.63 -0.76
N VAL A 597 15.95 16.19 -1.01
CA VAL A 597 15.67 17.63 -0.90
C VAL A 597 14.55 17.80 0.12
N SER A 598 14.84 18.49 1.22
CA SER A 598 13.90 18.77 2.31
C SER A 598 13.49 20.24 2.27
N THR A 599 12.19 20.49 2.34
CA THR A 599 11.63 21.84 2.50
C THR A 599 10.84 21.92 3.83
N PRO A 600 10.28 23.08 4.21
CA PRO A 600 9.48 23.19 5.43
C PRO A 600 8.23 22.30 5.48
N SER A 601 7.73 21.83 4.34
CA SER A 601 6.47 21.05 4.28
C SER A 601 6.44 19.93 3.23
N PHE A 602 7.51 19.76 2.45
CA PHE A 602 7.63 18.69 1.46
C PHE A 602 9.05 18.11 1.40
N GLU A 603 9.20 16.79 1.34
CA GLU A 603 10.49 16.13 1.14
C GLU A 603 10.48 15.21 -0.08
N ILE A 604 11.57 15.25 -0.84
CA ILE A 604 11.79 14.48 -2.06
C ILE A 604 12.87 13.45 -1.74
N HIS A 605 12.53 12.17 -1.77
CA HIS A 605 13.45 11.04 -1.60
C HIS A 605 13.64 10.38 -2.96
N SER A 606 14.80 10.56 -3.58
CA SER A 606 15.00 10.16 -4.98
C SER A 606 16.24 9.31 -5.13
N THR A 607 16.19 8.36 -6.08
CA THR A 607 17.43 7.84 -6.64
C THR A 607 18.26 8.98 -7.22
N HIS A 608 19.58 8.86 -7.15
CA HIS A 608 20.53 9.88 -7.61
C HIS A 608 20.28 10.28 -9.08
N ASN A 609 20.11 9.31 -9.98
CA ASN A 609 19.86 9.55 -11.40
C ASN A 609 18.56 10.33 -11.67
N LYS A 610 17.51 10.06 -10.89
CA LYS A 610 16.25 10.80 -11.01
C LYS A 610 16.37 12.21 -10.43
N MET A 611 17.13 12.39 -9.36
CA MET A 611 17.39 13.73 -8.82
C MET A 611 18.19 14.57 -9.82
N LEU A 612 19.21 14.00 -10.48
CA LEU A 612 19.92 14.67 -11.58
C LEU A 612 18.95 15.09 -12.70
N SER A 613 18.05 14.19 -13.10
CA SER A 613 17.06 14.47 -14.15
C SER A 613 16.06 15.57 -13.73
N SER A 614 15.66 15.60 -12.46
CA SER A 614 14.82 16.66 -11.89
C SER A 614 15.51 18.02 -11.90
N LEU A 615 16.78 18.07 -11.49
CA LEU A 615 17.58 19.30 -11.43
C LEU A 615 18.05 19.80 -12.81
N ALA A 616 18.03 18.94 -13.84
CA ALA A 616 18.31 19.34 -15.22
C ALA A 616 17.20 20.19 -15.87
N ASN A 617 16.06 20.36 -15.20
CA ASN A 617 14.95 21.17 -15.70
C ASN A 617 15.35 22.65 -15.77
N LYS A 618 15.37 23.20 -16.99
CA LYS A 618 15.78 24.59 -17.29
C LYS A 618 14.92 25.68 -16.62
N ASN A 619 13.75 25.32 -16.11
CA ASN A 619 12.91 26.25 -15.37
C ASN A 619 13.47 26.56 -13.97
N TRP A 620 14.31 25.69 -13.41
CA TRP A 620 14.87 25.80 -12.06
C TRP A 620 16.39 25.67 -12.13
N LEU A 621 17.08 26.81 -12.21
CA LEU A 621 18.53 26.85 -12.48
C LEU A 621 19.41 26.48 -11.27
N SER A 622 18.81 26.26 -10.11
CA SER A 622 19.49 25.86 -8.87
C SER A 622 18.58 25.00 -7.99
N VAL A 623 19.16 24.33 -6.99
CA VAL A 623 18.40 23.50 -6.03
C VAL A 623 17.48 24.35 -5.14
N GLU A 624 17.89 25.58 -4.82
CA GLU A 624 17.06 26.58 -4.13
C GLU A 624 15.82 26.92 -4.95
N ALA A 625 16.00 27.28 -6.23
CA ALA A 625 14.89 27.60 -7.12
C ALA A 625 13.95 26.39 -7.30
N PHE A 626 14.50 25.17 -7.32
CA PHE A 626 13.73 23.93 -7.36
C PHE A 626 12.94 23.67 -6.06
N ALA A 627 13.53 23.95 -4.90
CA ALA A 627 12.88 23.84 -3.60
C ALA A 627 11.77 24.89 -3.42
N ASP A 628 12.02 26.14 -3.84
CA ASP A 628 11.03 27.22 -3.85
C ASP A 628 9.87 26.89 -4.78
N ALA A 629 10.16 26.40 -5.99
CA ALA A 629 9.14 25.93 -6.92
C ALA A 629 8.34 24.76 -6.36
N THR A 630 8.98 23.85 -5.62
CA THR A 630 8.29 22.76 -4.90
C THR A 630 7.34 23.33 -3.85
N MET A 631 7.78 24.29 -3.05
CA MET A 631 6.92 24.94 -2.05
C MET A 631 5.78 25.74 -2.69
N GLN A 632 5.99 26.39 -3.83
CA GLN A 632 4.96 27.19 -4.51
C GLN A 632 3.95 26.31 -5.27
N TYR A 633 4.43 25.46 -6.16
CA TYR A 633 3.55 24.74 -7.10
C TYR A 633 3.07 23.39 -6.58
N VAL A 634 3.81 22.74 -5.67
CA VAL A 634 3.44 21.43 -5.12
C VAL A 634 2.83 21.58 -3.73
N HIS A 635 3.40 22.38 -2.84
CA HIS A 635 2.81 22.59 -1.52
C HIS A 635 1.72 23.66 -1.54
N ASN A 636 2.03 24.93 -1.81
CA ASN A 636 1.11 26.05 -1.62
C ASN A 636 -0.20 25.90 -2.43
N TYR A 637 -0.13 25.96 -3.78
CA TYR A 637 -1.34 26.03 -4.61
C TYR A 637 -2.31 24.86 -4.46
N PRO A 638 -1.87 23.58 -4.44
CA PRO A 638 -2.79 22.46 -4.18
C PRO A 638 -3.54 22.59 -2.85
N HIS A 639 -2.86 23.05 -1.78
CA HIS A 639 -3.50 23.20 -0.47
C HIS A 639 -4.42 24.43 -0.38
N VAL A 640 -4.08 25.53 -1.06
CA VAL A 640 -5.01 26.67 -1.26
C VAL A 640 -6.29 26.19 -1.92
N LEU A 641 -6.17 25.44 -3.03
CA LEU A 641 -7.33 24.92 -3.76
C LEU A 641 -8.14 23.90 -2.94
N ALA A 642 -7.50 23.17 -2.04
CA ALA A 642 -8.16 22.29 -1.07
C ALA A 642 -8.74 23.04 0.16
N GLY A 643 -8.63 24.36 0.20
CA GLY A 643 -9.17 25.24 1.24
C GLY A 643 -8.52 25.06 2.61
N PHE A 644 -7.22 24.73 2.65
CA PHE A 644 -6.43 24.68 3.88
C PHE A 644 -5.73 26.02 4.14
N GLN A 645 -5.24 26.18 5.36
CA GLN A 645 -4.26 27.20 5.75
C GLN A 645 -3.05 26.53 6.40
N GLY A 646 -1.95 27.24 6.60
CA GLY A 646 -0.77 26.69 7.27
C GLY A 646 0.53 27.37 6.82
N VAL A 647 1.65 26.83 7.30
CA VAL A 647 2.98 27.31 6.88
C VAL A 647 3.15 27.08 5.38
N GLY A 648 3.55 28.13 4.65
CA GLY A 648 3.75 28.07 3.20
C GLY A 648 2.48 27.93 2.37
N ILE A 649 1.30 28.28 2.91
CA ILE A 649 0.03 28.27 2.20
C ILE A 649 -0.55 29.69 2.20
N ASP A 650 -0.87 30.21 1.02
CA ASP A 650 -1.35 31.58 0.86
C ASP A 650 -2.73 31.78 1.49
N ILE A 651 -2.87 32.92 2.18
CA ILE A 651 -4.16 33.38 2.70
C ILE A 651 -4.85 34.18 1.60
N VAL A 652 -5.73 33.52 0.84
CA VAL A 652 -6.53 34.18 -0.21
C VAL A 652 -7.71 34.92 0.43
N PRO A 653 -7.77 36.27 0.37
CA PRO A 653 -8.80 37.04 1.09
C PRO A 653 -10.23 36.66 0.70
N GLU A 654 -10.47 36.37 -0.58
CA GLU A 654 -11.79 35.97 -1.07
C GLU A 654 -12.30 34.65 -0.46
N ILE A 655 -11.41 33.69 -0.18
CA ILE A 655 -11.76 32.41 0.45
C ILE A 655 -12.01 32.60 1.94
N HIS A 656 -11.07 33.26 2.64
CA HIS A 656 -11.10 33.42 4.09
C HIS A 656 -12.22 34.34 4.56
N GLN A 657 -12.51 35.43 3.84
CA GLN A 657 -13.62 36.33 4.17
C GLN A 657 -14.96 35.63 3.99
N PHE A 658 -15.13 34.84 2.93
CA PHE A 658 -16.34 34.05 2.73
C PHE A 658 -16.54 33.03 3.86
N ALA A 659 -15.50 32.26 4.20
CA ALA A 659 -15.57 31.33 5.33
C ALA A 659 -15.94 32.04 6.64
N ALA A 660 -15.34 33.21 6.93
CA ALA A 660 -15.66 33.98 8.12
C ALA A 660 -17.12 34.49 8.15
N GLN A 661 -17.64 34.96 7.01
CA GLN A 661 -19.03 35.42 6.88
C GLN A 661 -20.05 34.32 7.16
N HIS A 662 -19.69 33.07 6.89
CA HIS A 662 -20.54 31.90 7.13
C HIS A 662 -20.17 31.13 8.40
N ASN A 663 -19.36 31.71 9.31
CA ASN A 663 -18.90 31.07 10.54
C ASN A 663 -18.21 29.70 10.30
N TRP A 664 -17.50 29.54 9.19
CA TRP A 664 -16.78 28.33 8.82
C TRP A 664 -15.33 28.40 9.25
N THR A 665 -14.76 27.23 9.55
CA THR A 665 -13.35 27.11 9.95
C THR A 665 -12.50 26.68 8.76
N VAL A 666 -11.57 27.54 8.35
CA VAL A 666 -10.46 27.12 7.47
C VAL A 666 -9.52 26.25 8.31
N LYS A 667 -9.35 24.98 7.96
CA LYS A 667 -8.54 24.05 8.75
C LYS A 667 -7.06 24.24 8.42
N PRO A 668 -6.16 24.16 9.43
CA PRO A 668 -4.75 24.06 9.13
C PRO A 668 -4.42 22.68 8.55
N ILE A 669 -3.46 22.60 7.65
CA ILE A 669 -2.71 21.38 7.38
C ILE A 669 -1.31 21.56 7.92
N ASP A 670 -0.92 20.64 8.79
CA ASP A 670 0.34 20.73 9.53
C ASP A 670 1.00 19.37 9.58
N MET A 671 1.51 18.96 8.43
CA MET A 671 2.22 17.71 8.24
C MET A 671 3.20 17.80 7.08
N MET A 672 4.31 17.06 7.18
CA MET A 672 5.27 16.82 6.11
C MET A 672 4.69 15.86 5.08
N LYS A 673 4.78 16.25 3.81
CA LYS A 673 4.46 15.40 2.67
C LYS A 673 5.75 14.91 2.01
N HIS A 674 5.70 13.70 1.45
CA HIS A 674 6.87 13.02 0.94
C HIS A 674 6.62 12.45 -0.45
N ALA A 675 7.67 12.41 -1.26
CA ALA A 675 7.71 11.71 -2.54
C ALA A 675 8.87 10.71 -2.59
N ASN A 676 8.61 9.49 -3.04
CA ASN A 676 9.63 8.50 -3.37
C ASN A 676 9.79 8.39 -4.90
N LEU A 677 10.92 8.84 -5.42
CA LEU A 677 11.22 8.85 -6.84
C LEU A 677 12.12 7.65 -7.16
N ASP A 678 11.46 6.51 -7.38
CA ASP A 678 12.04 5.18 -7.57
C ASP A 678 11.00 4.25 -8.24
N GLN A 679 11.00 2.94 -7.99
CA GLN A 679 9.98 2.00 -8.43
C GLN A 679 8.68 2.20 -7.65
N SER A 680 7.57 2.42 -8.35
CA SER A 680 6.26 2.71 -7.76
C SER A 680 5.59 1.48 -7.15
N THR A 681 4.84 1.65 -6.06
CA THR A 681 4.00 0.58 -5.48
C THR A 681 2.92 0.08 -6.47
N CYS A 682 2.28 1.00 -7.17
CA CYS A 682 1.22 0.74 -8.13
C CYS A 682 1.39 1.61 -9.38
N GLY A 683 0.80 1.19 -10.52
CA GLY A 683 0.88 1.91 -11.79
C GLY A 683 2.29 2.40 -12.15
N SER A 684 2.37 3.57 -12.77
CA SER A 684 3.62 4.34 -12.91
C SER A 684 3.82 5.35 -11.77
N GLY A 685 2.74 5.70 -11.06
CA GLY A 685 2.71 6.49 -9.83
C GLY A 685 1.68 5.89 -8.87
N CYS A 686 1.92 6.06 -7.58
CA CYS A 686 1.08 5.50 -6.55
C CYS A 686 0.92 6.44 -5.36
N SER A 687 -0.28 6.95 -5.17
CA SER A 687 -0.63 7.84 -4.07
C SER A 687 -0.31 7.27 -2.69
N GLY A 688 -0.09 8.18 -1.75
CA GLY A 688 0.31 7.91 -0.39
C GLY A 688 1.06 9.09 0.23
N ASN A 689 1.58 8.90 1.43
CA ASN A 689 2.57 9.80 2.01
C ASN A 689 3.68 8.94 2.67
N PRO A 690 4.75 8.59 1.95
CA PRO A 690 5.11 9.09 0.62
C PRO A 690 4.19 8.60 -0.51
N TYR A 691 4.00 9.41 -1.55
CA TYR A 691 3.60 8.86 -2.86
C TYR A 691 4.84 8.32 -3.57
N ASP A 692 4.67 7.35 -4.47
CA ASP A 692 5.78 6.78 -5.25
C ASP A 692 5.64 7.12 -6.73
N ALA A 693 6.75 7.33 -7.44
CA ALA A 693 6.74 7.65 -8.87
C ALA A 693 7.92 7.06 -9.64
N ASN A 694 7.62 6.40 -10.76
CA ASN A 694 8.59 5.85 -11.71
C ASN A 694 9.32 6.92 -12.53
N TRP A 695 8.81 8.14 -12.58
CA TRP A 695 9.44 9.28 -13.26
C TRP A 695 10.35 10.08 -12.31
N SER A 696 11.00 11.13 -12.84
CA SER A 696 11.76 12.11 -12.07
C SER A 696 10.86 13.25 -11.65
N PHE A 697 10.99 13.75 -10.42
CA PHE A 697 10.14 14.79 -9.85
C PHE A 697 10.17 16.08 -10.69
N ASN A 698 9.01 16.72 -10.86
CA ASN A 698 8.89 18.03 -11.46
C ASN A 698 7.86 18.88 -10.68
N PRO A 699 8.24 20.07 -10.16
CA PRO A 699 7.34 20.95 -9.41
C PRO A 699 6.03 21.30 -10.13
N VAL A 700 6.02 21.30 -11.47
CA VAL A 700 4.82 21.55 -12.29
C VAL A 700 4.41 20.32 -13.12
N GLY A 701 4.96 19.15 -12.78
CA GLY A 701 4.67 17.87 -13.43
C GLY A 701 3.21 17.45 -13.22
N HIS A 702 2.57 16.89 -14.26
CA HIS A 702 1.21 16.39 -14.08
C HIS A 702 1.15 15.26 -13.04
N GLY A 703 2.05 14.28 -13.16
CA GLY A 703 2.10 13.11 -12.29
C GLY A 703 2.28 13.48 -10.82
N ASP A 704 3.30 14.28 -10.50
CA ASP A 704 3.61 14.66 -9.11
C ASP A 704 2.43 15.39 -8.44
N LEU A 705 1.81 16.34 -9.15
CA LEU A 705 0.65 17.08 -8.66
C LEU A 705 -0.62 16.21 -8.59
N HIS A 706 -0.77 15.24 -9.49
CA HIS A 706 -1.87 14.27 -9.48
C HIS A 706 -1.79 13.35 -8.26
N GLU A 707 -0.61 12.76 -8.01
CA GLU A 707 -0.39 11.86 -6.88
C GLU A 707 -0.52 12.57 -5.54
N LEU A 708 -0.02 13.80 -5.44
CA LEU A 708 -0.28 14.67 -4.30
C LEU A 708 -1.78 14.93 -4.12
N GLY A 709 -2.48 15.20 -5.24
CA GLY A 709 -3.89 15.52 -5.27
C GLY A 709 -4.78 14.42 -4.69
N HIS A 710 -4.36 13.16 -4.75
CA HIS A 710 -5.06 12.06 -4.08
C HIS A 710 -5.17 12.23 -2.57
N GLY A 711 -4.19 12.88 -1.93
CA GLY A 711 -4.26 13.21 -0.50
C GLY A 711 -5.18 14.39 -0.18
N LEU A 712 -5.69 15.09 -1.19
CA LEU A 712 -6.50 16.30 -1.05
C LEU A 712 -7.92 16.13 -1.58
N GLU A 713 -8.12 15.24 -2.55
CA GLU A 713 -9.42 15.03 -3.19
C GLU A 713 -10.52 14.58 -2.22
N ASN A 714 -11.75 14.87 -2.60
CA ASN A 714 -12.92 14.39 -1.87
C ASN A 714 -13.98 13.94 -2.87
N ASN A 715 -14.28 12.63 -2.88
CA ASN A 715 -15.26 12.02 -3.78
C ASN A 715 -16.67 12.63 -3.67
N ARG A 716 -16.99 13.32 -2.56
CA ARG A 716 -18.26 14.03 -2.36
C ARG A 716 -18.37 15.33 -3.16
N LEU A 717 -17.27 15.80 -3.76
CA LEU A 717 -17.22 16.98 -4.63
C LEU A 717 -17.34 16.65 -6.12
N LYS A 718 -17.82 15.44 -6.43
CA LYS A 718 -17.93 14.94 -7.79
C LYS A 718 -19.36 15.03 -8.29
N LEU A 719 -19.60 15.73 -9.39
CA LEU A 719 -20.89 15.65 -10.10
C LEU A 719 -20.96 14.31 -10.85
N GLY A 720 -22.06 13.58 -10.75
CA GLY A 720 -22.29 12.31 -11.45
C GLY A 720 -21.44 11.11 -10.99
N ASN A 721 -21.71 9.94 -11.58
CA ASN A 721 -21.09 8.66 -11.21
C ASN A 721 -19.93 8.25 -12.12
N TYR A 722 -18.89 9.09 -12.24
CA TYR A 722 -17.68 8.75 -13.02
C TYR A 722 -16.74 7.78 -12.25
N THR A 723 -15.71 7.21 -12.89
CA THR A 723 -14.69 6.34 -12.25
C THR A 723 -13.74 7.11 -11.32
N SER A 724 -12.95 6.43 -10.48
CA SER A 724 -11.98 7.06 -9.54
C SER A 724 -10.88 7.85 -10.29
N HIS A 725 -10.19 8.77 -9.60
CA HIS A 725 -9.21 9.77 -10.09
C HIS A 725 -9.79 11.07 -10.69
N ALA A 726 -11.11 11.19 -10.86
CA ALA A 726 -11.73 12.32 -11.56
C ALA A 726 -11.72 13.67 -10.80
N THR A 727 -11.11 13.78 -9.62
CA THR A 727 -11.08 15.01 -8.81
C THR A 727 -9.67 15.48 -8.47
N THR A 728 -8.63 14.69 -8.73
CA THR A 728 -7.24 15.07 -8.42
C THR A 728 -6.66 16.07 -9.41
N ASN A 729 -7.13 16.09 -10.66
CA ASN A 729 -6.48 16.92 -11.67
C ASN A 729 -6.68 18.41 -11.47
N PHE A 730 -7.70 18.85 -10.73
CA PHE A 730 -7.87 20.28 -10.41
C PHE A 730 -6.62 20.86 -9.74
N TYR A 731 -5.98 20.11 -8.84
CA TYR A 731 -4.74 20.54 -8.18
C TYR A 731 -3.58 20.69 -9.17
N SER A 732 -3.47 19.77 -10.13
CA SER A 732 -2.47 19.86 -11.20
C SER A 732 -2.73 21.05 -12.12
N TYR A 733 -3.98 21.26 -12.52
CA TYR A 733 -4.37 22.34 -13.42
C TYR A 733 -4.18 23.71 -12.76
N PHE A 734 -4.62 23.88 -11.53
CA PHE A 734 -4.49 25.15 -10.80
C PHE A 734 -3.04 25.55 -10.61
N SER A 735 -2.17 24.62 -10.22
CA SER A 735 -0.74 24.93 -10.03
C SER A 735 -0.06 25.31 -11.35
N LYS A 736 -0.39 24.62 -12.45
CA LYS A 736 0.13 24.95 -13.79
C LYS A 736 -0.43 26.26 -14.33
N HIS A 737 -1.70 26.55 -14.04
CA HIS A 737 -2.33 27.81 -14.40
C HIS A 737 -1.60 28.98 -13.74
N ASN A 738 -1.36 28.90 -12.42
CA ASN A 738 -0.62 29.93 -11.71
C ASN A 738 0.85 30.01 -12.17
N TYR A 739 1.51 28.89 -12.45
CA TYR A 739 2.84 28.88 -13.06
C TYR A 739 2.89 29.68 -14.37
N TYR A 740 1.88 29.53 -15.23
CA TYR A 740 1.78 30.32 -16.46
C TYR A 740 1.56 31.80 -16.17
N LEU A 741 0.66 32.16 -15.24
CA LEU A 741 0.41 33.55 -14.88
C LEU A 741 1.66 34.26 -14.31
N GLU A 742 2.45 33.54 -13.51
CA GLU A 742 3.64 34.08 -12.87
C GLU A 742 4.85 34.19 -13.82
N THR A 743 5.01 33.22 -14.73
CA THR A 743 6.25 33.08 -15.53
C THR A 743 6.07 33.32 -17.02
N GLY A 744 4.84 33.26 -17.53
CA GLY A 744 4.52 33.26 -18.97
C GLY A 744 4.86 31.94 -19.68
N ASN A 745 5.42 30.94 -18.99
CA ASN A 745 5.76 29.65 -19.60
C ASN A 745 4.51 28.79 -19.79
N ALA A 746 4.40 28.18 -20.98
CA ALA A 746 3.20 27.45 -21.38
C ALA A 746 2.82 26.33 -20.38
N PRO A 747 1.57 26.30 -19.87
CA PRO A 747 1.09 25.26 -18.98
C PRO A 747 0.79 23.98 -19.77
N SER A 748 1.41 22.87 -19.40
CA SER A 748 1.18 21.55 -20.02
C SER A 748 -0.02 20.82 -19.38
N CYS A 749 -1.23 21.32 -19.61
CA CYS A 749 -2.47 20.72 -19.10
C CYS A 749 -3.12 19.77 -20.12
N GLN A 750 -3.83 18.76 -19.62
CA GLN A 750 -4.54 17.78 -20.44
C GLN A 750 -5.74 18.44 -21.13
N ASN A 751 -6.09 17.96 -22.33
CA ASN A 751 -7.26 18.44 -23.06
C ASN A 751 -8.56 17.99 -22.39
N LEU A 752 -9.52 18.90 -22.30
CA LEU A 752 -10.89 18.62 -21.85
C LEU A 752 -11.87 18.69 -23.04
N PRO A 753 -12.98 17.92 -23.03
CA PRO A 753 -13.83 17.71 -24.19
C PRO A 753 -14.89 18.81 -24.41
N PHE A 754 -14.52 20.10 -24.36
CA PHE A 754 -15.48 21.22 -24.41
C PHE A 754 -16.38 21.21 -25.67
N GLU A 755 -15.82 21.07 -26.87
CA GLU A 755 -16.59 21.02 -28.12
C GLU A 755 -17.58 19.86 -28.15
N SER A 756 -17.13 18.66 -27.74
CA SER A 756 -18.01 17.49 -27.71
C SER A 756 -19.17 17.66 -26.72
N LEU A 757 -18.93 18.32 -25.59
CA LEU A 757 -19.97 18.61 -24.61
C LEU A 757 -20.95 19.67 -25.12
N PHE A 758 -20.45 20.73 -25.75
CA PHE A 758 -21.27 21.74 -26.39
C PHE A 758 -22.19 21.13 -27.46
N ASN A 759 -21.65 20.30 -28.37
CA ASN A 759 -22.44 19.69 -29.43
C ASN A 759 -23.58 18.80 -28.87
N ARG A 760 -23.32 18.05 -27.78
CA ARG A 760 -24.35 17.26 -27.09
C ARG A 760 -25.46 18.12 -26.48
N LEU A 761 -25.09 19.27 -25.89
CA LEU A 761 -26.07 20.23 -25.39
C LEU A 761 -26.88 20.87 -26.52
N GLN A 762 -26.28 21.13 -27.68
CA GLN A 762 -27.04 21.63 -28.84
C GLN A 762 -28.04 20.59 -29.36
N GLU A 763 -27.63 19.33 -29.47
CA GLU A 763 -28.53 18.23 -29.82
C GLU A 763 -29.69 18.11 -28.82
N SER A 764 -29.42 18.27 -27.52
CA SER A 764 -30.46 18.16 -26.49
C SER A 764 -31.54 19.23 -26.66
N LYS A 765 -31.17 20.46 -27.02
CA LYS A 765 -32.10 21.58 -27.25
C LYS A 765 -33.06 21.33 -28.44
N LEU A 766 -32.78 20.37 -29.31
CA LEU A 766 -33.66 19.97 -30.41
C LEU A 766 -34.66 18.85 -30.03
N THR A 767 -34.60 18.35 -28.80
CA THR A 767 -35.51 17.30 -28.30
C THR A 767 -36.64 17.88 -27.45
N GLU A 768 -37.73 17.13 -27.28
CA GLU A 768 -38.88 17.55 -26.47
C GLU A 768 -38.52 17.69 -24.98
N ASP A 769 -37.61 16.85 -24.48
CA ASP A 769 -37.08 16.91 -23.11
C ASP A 769 -35.54 16.92 -23.14
N PRO A 770 -34.91 18.11 -23.24
CA PRO A 770 -33.45 18.25 -23.28
C PRO A 770 -32.75 17.65 -22.06
N ARG A 771 -33.39 17.70 -20.89
CA ARG A 771 -32.84 17.16 -19.65
C ARG A 771 -32.80 15.64 -19.69
N SER A 772 -33.91 15.00 -20.06
CA SER A 772 -33.98 13.55 -20.24
C SER A 772 -33.00 13.07 -21.32
N TYR A 773 -32.84 13.83 -22.41
CA TYR A 773 -31.83 13.51 -23.43
C TYR A 773 -30.42 13.42 -22.85
N MET A 774 -30.04 14.35 -21.96
CA MET A 774 -28.69 14.40 -21.38
C MET A 774 -28.43 13.32 -20.32
N GLN A 775 -29.49 12.72 -19.74
CA GLN A 775 -29.33 11.66 -18.74
C GLN A 775 -28.53 10.47 -19.29
N GLY A 776 -27.46 10.09 -18.59
CA GLY A 776 -26.60 8.97 -18.99
C GLY A 776 -25.76 9.19 -20.26
N LYS A 777 -25.83 10.37 -20.90
CA LYS A 777 -25.00 10.72 -22.07
C LYS A 777 -23.63 11.29 -21.71
N LEU A 778 -23.40 11.56 -20.43
CA LEU A 778 -22.11 11.98 -19.93
C LEU A 778 -21.29 10.75 -19.55
N SER A 779 -20.18 10.53 -20.26
CA SER A 779 -19.21 9.48 -19.97
C SER A 779 -17.80 10.03 -20.07
N GLY A 780 -16.84 9.35 -19.42
CA GLY A 780 -15.42 9.70 -19.50
C GLY A 780 -14.91 10.65 -18.40
N PHE A 781 -13.61 10.54 -18.15
CA PHE A 781 -12.87 11.20 -17.07
C PHE A 781 -12.84 12.74 -17.17
N GLY A 782 -12.73 13.29 -18.39
CA GLY A 782 -12.62 14.74 -18.63
C GLY A 782 -13.94 15.51 -18.50
N THR A 783 -15.08 14.83 -18.48
CA THR A 783 -16.40 15.46 -18.56
C THR A 783 -16.74 16.25 -17.29
N SER A 784 -16.54 15.66 -16.11
CA SER A 784 -16.78 16.34 -14.82
C SER A 784 -15.91 17.59 -14.66
N HIS A 785 -14.63 17.48 -15.04
CA HIS A 785 -13.68 18.61 -15.02
C HIS A 785 -14.15 19.75 -15.91
N ALA A 786 -14.53 19.46 -17.17
CA ALA A 786 -15.00 20.47 -18.10
C ALA A 786 -16.25 21.20 -17.58
N ILE A 787 -17.20 20.48 -16.97
CA ILE A 787 -18.39 21.08 -16.37
C ILE A 787 -18.01 22.02 -15.22
N TYR A 788 -17.12 21.60 -14.32
CA TYR A 788 -16.60 22.46 -13.25
C TYR A 788 -15.86 23.68 -13.81
N MET A 789 -15.04 23.53 -14.87
CA MET A 789 -14.39 24.67 -15.51
C MET A 789 -15.42 25.68 -16.03
N GLN A 790 -16.49 25.23 -16.68
CA GLN A 790 -17.57 26.13 -17.12
C GLN A 790 -18.23 26.83 -15.92
N ILE A 791 -18.50 26.14 -14.81
CA ILE A 791 -19.04 26.74 -13.58
C ILE A 791 -18.09 27.81 -13.01
N MET A 792 -16.78 27.53 -12.97
CA MET A 792 -15.77 28.50 -12.53
C MET A 792 -15.76 29.75 -13.44
N MET A 793 -15.84 29.57 -14.75
CA MET A 793 -15.93 30.67 -15.73
C MET A 793 -17.23 31.48 -15.56
N HIS A 794 -18.37 30.82 -15.31
CA HIS A 794 -19.65 31.49 -15.04
C HIS A 794 -19.59 32.37 -13.79
N ALA A 795 -19.06 31.83 -12.69
CA ALA A 795 -18.93 32.56 -11.43
C ALA A 795 -17.93 33.74 -11.55
N GLN A 796 -16.85 33.57 -12.30
CA GLN A 796 -15.91 34.66 -12.58
C GLN A 796 -16.53 35.75 -13.46
N ALA A 797 -17.15 35.38 -14.57
CA ALA A 797 -17.72 36.32 -15.52
C ALA A 797 -18.91 37.13 -14.95
N SER A 798 -19.62 36.59 -13.95
CA SER A 798 -20.68 37.32 -13.24
C SER A 798 -20.14 38.30 -12.18
N GLY A 799 -18.85 38.20 -11.85
CA GLY A 799 -18.21 38.92 -10.75
C GLY A 799 -18.56 38.35 -9.37
N SER A 800 -19.22 37.19 -9.28
CA SER A 800 -19.53 36.56 -7.99
C SER A 800 -18.33 35.88 -7.35
N LEU A 801 -17.38 35.42 -8.18
CA LEU A 801 -16.02 35.10 -7.78
C LEU A 801 -15.03 36.02 -8.50
N LYS A 802 -13.99 36.49 -7.82
CA LYS A 802 -12.90 37.24 -8.47
C LYS A 802 -12.00 36.32 -9.29
N ASP A 803 -11.74 35.14 -8.76
CA ASP A 803 -11.05 34.06 -9.44
C ASP A 803 -11.95 32.81 -9.39
N GLY A 804 -12.31 32.29 -10.56
CA GLY A 804 -13.17 31.11 -10.69
C GLY A 804 -12.64 29.89 -9.92
N TRP A 805 -11.32 29.73 -9.79
CA TRP A 805 -10.71 28.61 -9.07
C TRP A 805 -11.08 28.59 -7.57
N ASN A 806 -11.39 29.75 -6.98
CA ASN A 806 -11.77 29.85 -5.57
C ASN A 806 -13.07 29.11 -5.23
N LEU A 807 -13.87 28.74 -6.24
CA LEU A 807 -15.00 27.82 -6.08
C LEU A 807 -14.57 26.53 -5.37
N TYR A 808 -13.49 25.89 -5.82
CA TYR A 808 -13.12 24.57 -5.34
C TYR A 808 -12.67 24.62 -3.87
N ALA A 809 -11.91 25.65 -3.50
CA ALA A 809 -11.50 25.89 -2.11
C ALA A 809 -12.71 26.10 -1.18
N ARG A 810 -13.68 26.93 -1.59
CA ARG A 810 -14.92 27.13 -0.84
C ARG A 810 -15.73 25.83 -0.70
N MET A 811 -15.80 25.03 -1.76
CA MET A 811 -16.46 23.71 -1.74
C MET A 811 -15.79 22.74 -0.76
N HIS A 812 -14.47 22.73 -0.67
CA HIS A 812 -13.76 21.91 0.32
C HIS A 812 -14.05 22.34 1.76
N ILE A 813 -14.07 23.65 2.03
CA ILE A 813 -14.41 24.18 3.36
C ILE A 813 -15.87 23.83 3.71
N PHE A 814 -16.79 24.08 2.77
CA PHE A 814 -18.20 23.71 2.89
C PHE A 814 -18.37 22.24 3.24
N GLU A 815 -17.71 21.34 2.51
CA GLU A 815 -17.84 19.89 2.73
C GLU A 815 -17.34 19.48 4.12
N ARG A 816 -16.23 20.06 4.61
CA ARG A 816 -15.75 19.79 5.97
C ARG A 816 -16.73 20.25 7.05
N GLU A 817 -17.32 21.42 6.89
CA GLU A 817 -18.33 21.96 7.81
C GLU A 817 -19.62 21.14 7.75
N TYR A 818 -20.08 20.76 6.56
CA TYR A 818 -21.23 19.87 6.36
C TYR A 818 -21.02 18.52 7.07
N GLN A 819 -19.86 17.86 6.87
CA GLN A 819 -19.55 16.60 7.52
C GLN A 819 -19.45 16.72 9.05
N ALA A 820 -19.01 17.87 9.57
CA ALA A 820 -19.03 18.13 11.01
C ALA A 820 -20.47 18.28 11.53
N ALA A 821 -21.31 19.01 10.80
CA ALA A 821 -22.69 19.31 11.19
C ALA A 821 -23.57 18.06 11.24
N ILE A 822 -23.50 17.17 10.24
CA ILE A 822 -24.40 16.00 10.15
C ILE A 822 -24.13 14.91 11.20
N LYS A 823 -23.09 15.04 12.03
CA LYS A 823 -22.77 14.07 13.10
C LYS A 823 -23.73 14.16 14.29
N ASN A 824 -24.36 15.31 14.50
CA ASN A 824 -25.19 15.57 15.68
C ASN A 824 -26.36 16.49 15.30
N ASN A 825 -27.57 16.22 15.82
CA ASN A 825 -28.75 17.07 15.57
C ASN A 825 -28.55 18.50 16.11
N ASP A 826 -27.96 18.67 17.28
CA ASP A 826 -27.77 19.99 17.88
C ASP A 826 -26.78 20.82 17.05
N ILE A 827 -25.71 20.19 16.54
CA ILE A 827 -24.75 20.86 15.65
C ILE A 827 -25.42 21.18 14.31
N TRP A 828 -26.23 20.26 13.77
CA TRP A 828 -26.97 20.49 12.53
C TRP A 828 -27.92 21.70 12.65
N GLU A 829 -28.73 21.76 13.70
CA GLU A 829 -29.67 22.87 13.90
C GLU A 829 -28.96 24.23 14.02
N LEU A 830 -27.77 24.26 14.63
CA LEU A 830 -26.93 25.46 14.71
C LEU A 830 -26.31 25.86 13.36
N LYS A 831 -25.93 24.88 12.53
CA LYS A 831 -25.10 25.10 11.33
C LYS A 831 -25.87 25.08 10.01
N ARG A 832 -27.09 24.54 9.97
CA ARG A 832 -27.83 24.35 8.70
C ARG A 832 -28.06 25.65 7.94
N ALA A 833 -28.24 26.78 8.63
CA ALA A 833 -28.38 28.08 7.98
C ALA A 833 -27.06 28.58 7.39
N ASP A 834 -25.97 28.44 8.15
CA ASP A 834 -24.60 28.74 7.70
C ASP A 834 -24.16 27.88 6.50
N LEU A 835 -24.82 26.76 6.26
CA LEU A 835 -24.59 25.83 5.14
C LEU A 835 -25.61 25.98 4.00
N GLY A 836 -26.52 26.95 4.05
CA GLY A 836 -27.56 27.09 3.01
C GLY A 836 -28.55 25.91 2.96
N MET A 837 -28.82 25.27 4.10
CA MET A 837 -29.64 24.06 4.21
C MET A 837 -30.75 24.20 5.27
N SER A 838 -31.21 25.43 5.52
CA SER A 838 -32.21 25.76 6.54
C SER A 838 -33.53 24.99 6.44
N HIS A 839 -33.91 24.54 5.24
CA HIS A 839 -35.16 23.81 5.00
C HIS A 839 -35.06 22.31 5.32
N PHE A 840 -33.86 21.79 5.58
CA PHE A 840 -33.65 20.37 5.79
C PHE A 840 -33.42 20.05 7.27
N SER A 841 -34.13 19.05 7.78
CA SER A 841 -33.69 18.31 8.96
C SER A 841 -32.43 17.50 8.65
N ARG A 842 -31.74 17.05 9.71
CA ARG A 842 -30.52 16.24 9.56
C ARG A 842 -30.78 14.93 8.80
N ASP A 843 -31.93 14.30 9.01
CA ASP A 843 -32.23 13.01 8.38
C ASP A 843 -32.62 13.19 6.90
N GLU A 844 -33.29 14.30 6.56
CA GLU A 844 -33.60 14.65 5.17
C GLU A 844 -32.32 14.98 4.38
N VAL A 845 -31.42 15.80 4.93
CA VAL A 845 -30.18 16.18 4.20
C VAL A 845 -29.25 15.01 3.98
N LYS A 846 -29.25 14.01 4.88
CA LYS A 846 -28.48 12.77 4.72
C LYS A 846 -29.05 11.86 3.63
N SER A 847 -30.34 12.02 3.31
CA SER A 847 -31.03 11.25 2.29
C SER A 847 -30.99 11.93 0.90
N LEU A 848 -30.48 13.16 0.83
CA LEU A 848 -30.39 13.93 -0.41
C LEU A 848 -29.35 13.34 -1.37
N GLY A 849 -29.68 13.25 -2.66
CA GLY A 849 -28.75 12.85 -3.70
C GLY A 849 -27.49 13.72 -3.74
N GLN A 850 -26.36 13.13 -4.15
CA GLN A 850 -25.08 13.85 -4.22
C GLN A 850 -25.14 15.07 -5.16
N ASP A 851 -25.74 14.92 -6.34
CA ASP A 851 -25.86 16.00 -7.32
C ASP A 851 -26.74 17.15 -6.81
N ALA A 852 -27.86 16.87 -6.14
CA ALA A 852 -28.67 17.91 -5.49
C ALA A 852 -27.94 18.62 -4.36
N ARG A 853 -27.23 17.88 -3.52
CA ARG A 853 -26.42 18.48 -2.46
C ARG A 853 -25.34 19.38 -3.03
N LEU A 854 -24.70 18.97 -4.13
CA LEU A 854 -23.74 19.80 -4.86
C LEU A 854 -24.40 21.00 -5.53
N ALA A 855 -25.62 20.87 -6.04
CA ALA A 855 -26.36 22.01 -6.58
C ALA A 855 -26.64 23.08 -5.52
N ILE A 856 -27.06 22.68 -4.31
CA ILE A 856 -27.21 23.60 -3.18
C ILE A 856 -25.86 24.22 -2.82
N ALA A 857 -24.83 23.38 -2.64
CA ALA A 857 -23.51 23.83 -2.20
C ALA A 857 -22.86 24.81 -3.19
N ILE A 858 -22.80 24.46 -4.48
CA ILE A 858 -22.25 25.31 -5.55
C ILE A 858 -23.02 26.62 -5.60
N SER A 859 -24.36 26.57 -5.55
CA SER A 859 -25.18 27.79 -5.57
C SER A 859 -24.91 28.69 -4.38
N PHE A 860 -24.79 28.10 -3.19
CA PHE A 860 -24.52 28.82 -1.96
C PHE A 860 -23.13 29.47 -1.96
N VAL A 861 -22.07 28.72 -2.30
CA VAL A 861 -20.69 29.22 -2.25
C VAL A 861 -20.34 30.23 -3.35
N THR A 862 -21.14 30.28 -4.41
CA THR A 862 -21.00 31.25 -5.51
C THR A 862 -21.98 32.40 -5.44
N SER A 863 -23.02 32.30 -4.59
CA SER A 863 -24.15 33.24 -4.55
C SER A 863 -24.88 33.40 -5.90
N LEU A 864 -24.99 32.30 -6.64
CA LEU A 864 -25.70 32.19 -7.92
C LEU A 864 -26.63 30.97 -7.87
N ASP A 865 -27.75 30.99 -8.58
CA ASP A 865 -28.62 29.82 -8.68
C ASP A 865 -28.19 28.95 -9.88
N TYR A 866 -27.60 27.78 -9.58
CA TYR A 866 -27.14 26.79 -10.54
C TYR A 866 -28.12 25.63 -10.76
N THR A 867 -29.34 25.70 -10.24
CA THR A 867 -30.29 24.57 -10.31
C THR A 867 -30.61 24.19 -11.75
N ASP A 868 -31.03 25.15 -12.58
CA ASP A 868 -31.32 24.93 -14.01
C ASP A 868 -30.06 24.53 -14.78
N TYR A 869 -28.93 25.17 -14.50
CA TYR A 869 -27.65 24.85 -15.14
C TYR A 869 -27.17 23.42 -14.88
N ILE A 870 -27.29 22.91 -13.64
CA ILE A 870 -26.93 21.53 -13.30
C ILE A 870 -27.92 20.55 -13.93
N GLN A 871 -29.21 20.89 -13.98
CA GLN A 871 -30.23 20.08 -14.66
C GLN A 871 -30.03 20.04 -16.18
N MET A 872 -29.51 21.09 -16.81
CA MET A 872 -29.14 21.12 -18.23
C MET A 872 -28.16 20.00 -18.60
N TRP A 873 -27.26 19.63 -17.67
CA TRP A 873 -26.32 18.51 -17.85
C TRP A 873 -26.94 17.12 -17.62
N GLY A 874 -28.25 17.04 -17.37
CA GLY A 874 -28.94 15.78 -17.10
C GLY A 874 -28.78 15.26 -15.67
N PHE A 875 -28.23 16.05 -14.75
CA PHE A 875 -28.13 15.66 -13.34
C PHE A 875 -29.48 15.82 -12.61
N THR A 876 -29.68 15.01 -11.57
CA THR A 876 -30.90 15.05 -10.77
C THR A 876 -30.75 16.05 -9.63
N VAL A 877 -31.67 17.03 -9.59
CA VAL A 877 -31.83 17.95 -8.46
C VAL A 877 -33.28 17.84 -7.97
N GLU A 878 -33.46 17.35 -6.76
CA GLU A 878 -34.75 17.11 -6.12
C GLU A 878 -35.52 18.43 -5.88
N PRO A 879 -36.87 18.42 -5.91
CA PRO A 879 -37.67 19.64 -5.69
C PRO A 879 -37.35 20.37 -4.39
N ALA A 880 -37.09 19.65 -3.30
CA ALA A 880 -36.70 20.26 -2.03
C ALA A 880 -35.37 21.04 -2.12
N ALA A 881 -34.42 20.55 -2.91
CA ALA A 881 -33.15 21.24 -3.15
C ALA A 881 -33.35 22.49 -4.02
N ILE A 882 -34.21 22.42 -5.03
CA ILE A 882 -34.60 23.57 -5.85
C ILE A 882 -35.22 24.66 -4.98
N GLU A 883 -36.19 24.32 -4.14
CA GLU A 883 -36.86 25.29 -3.25
C GLU A 883 -35.90 25.85 -2.19
N GLN A 884 -34.93 25.06 -1.71
CA GLN A 884 -33.85 25.58 -0.88
C GLN A 884 -33.00 26.63 -1.60
N VAL A 885 -32.58 26.38 -2.86
CA VAL A 885 -31.76 27.35 -3.59
C VAL A 885 -32.55 28.61 -3.95
N LYS A 886 -33.81 28.47 -4.41
CA LYS A 886 -34.69 29.61 -4.68
C LYS A 886 -34.90 30.51 -3.46
N SER A 887 -34.89 29.94 -2.24
CA SER A 887 -35.01 30.73 -1.02
C SER A 887 -33.89 31.74 -0.81
N PHE A 888 -32.72 31.55 -1.44
CA PHE A 888 -31.61 32.51 -1.39
C PHE A 888 -31.82 33.77 -2.22
N ASN A 889 -32.75 33.74 -3.20
CA ASN A 889 -32.99 34.84 -4.13
C ASN A 889 -31.73 35.29 -4.89
N PHE A 890 -30.88 34.32 -5.26
CA PHE A 890 -29.68 34.56 -6.06
C PHE A 890 -30.01 34.74 -7.55
N THR A 891 -29.08 35.34 -8.29
CA THR A 891 -29.19 35.46 -9.74
C THR A 891 -29.06 34.09 -10.40
N VAL A 892 -30.03 33.74 -11.24
CA VAL A 892 -30.05 32.48 -12.00
C VAL A 892 -28.98 32.49 -13.08
N VAL A 893 -28.19 31.42 -13.15
CA VAL A 893 -27.19 31.21 -14.18
C VAL A 893 -27.87 30.80 -15.48
N SER A 894 -27.51 31.46 -16.59
CA SER A 894 -28.04 31.12 -17.91
C SER A 894 -27.67 29.68 -18.30
N ASP A 895 -28.68 28.91 -18.72
CA ASP A 895 -28.56 27.58 -19.33
C ASP A 895 -28.62 27.64 -20.87
N ASN A 896 -28.51 28.85 -21.44
CA ASN A 896 -28.58 29.12 -22.88
C ASN A 896 -27.27 29.71 -23.45
N GLU A 897 -26.21 29.72 -22.67
CA GLU A 897 -24.87 30.18 -23.08
C GLU A 897 -23.81 29.15 -22.66
N TYR A 898 -22.73 29.04 -23.43
CA TYR A 898 -21.61 28.14 -23.17
C TYR A 898 -20.28 28.84 -23.43
N PHE A 899 -19.27 28.68 -22.58
CA PHE A 899 -17.94 29.24 -22.84
C PHE A 899 -17.19 28.41 -23.88
N LYS A 900 -16.79 29.06 -24.98
CA LYS A 900 -16.06 28.44 -26.08
C LYS A 900 -14.55 28.51 -25.86
N LEU A 901 -13.94 27.35 -25.69
CA LEU A 901 -12.50 27.17 -25.59
C LEU A 901 -12.10 25.76 -26.04
N ASP A 902 -10.91 25.64 -26.60
CA ASP A 902 -10.39 24.37 -27.10
C ASP A 902 -9.52 23.66 -26.05
N GLY A 903 -9.72 22.36 -25.90
CA GLY A 903 -8.80 21.44 -25.22
C GLY A 903 -8.30 21.91 -23.85
N ASN A 904 -7.08 22.43 -23.81
CA ASN A 904 -6.35 22.82 -22.59
C ASN A 904 -6.30 24.34 -22.34
N GLN A 905 -7.03 25.14 -23.12
CA GLN A 905 -7.04 26.61 -23.03
C GLN A 905 -7.43 27.13 -21.63
N PHE A 906 -8.22 26.37 -20.87
CA PHE A 906 -8.59 26.70 -19.49
C PHE A 906 -7.38 26.87 -18.54
N CYS A 907 -6.22 26.31 -18.90
CA CYS A 907 -5.00 26.48 -18.10
C CYS A 907 -4.32 27.83 -18.35
N TYR A 908 -4.64 28.54 -19.42
CA TYR A 908 -4.08 29.85 -19.72
C TYR A 908 -4.94 30.97 -19.14
N SER A 909 -6.26 30.80 -19.16
CA SER A 909 -7.23 31.76 -18.64
C SER A 909 -8.57 31.08 -18.38
N LEU A 910 -9.41 31.68 -17.53
CA LEU A 910 -10.83 31.36 -17.41
C LEU A 910 -11.72 32.39 -18.15
N ASP A 911 -11.14 33.42 -18.75
CA ASP A 911 -11.87 34.42 -19.53
C ASP A 911 -11.96 34.01 -21.01
N TRP A 912 -13.11 33.45 -21.39
CA TRP A 912 -13.38 32.97 -22.75
C TRP A 912 -14.70 33.53 -23.29
N PRO A 913 -14.86 33.65 -24.62
CA PRO A 913 -16.11 34.12 -25.20
C PRO A 913 -17.23 33.09 -25.03
N LYS A 914 -18.47 33.59 -24.89
CA LYS A 914 -19.66 32.75 -24.84
C LYS A 914 -20.27 32.55 -26.23
N ILE A 915 -20.85 31.39 -26.46
CA ILE A 915 -21.67 31.06 -27.64
C ILE A 915 -23.07 30.58 -27.22
N PRO A 916 -24.13 30.86 -28.00
CA PRO A 916 -25.49 30.45 -27.65
C PRO A 916 -25.72 28.92 -27.67
N LEU A 917 -26.47 28.43 -26.68
CA LEU A 917 -27.05 27.09 -26.63
C LEU A 917 -28.53 27.14 -27.05
N ASN A 918 -28.77 27.10 -28.37
CA ASN A 918 -30.09 27.28 -28.98
C ASN A 918 -30.49 26.14 -29.95
N GLY A 919 -29.67 25.09 -30.05
CA GLY A 919 -29.86 23.97 -30.97
C GLY A 919 -29.38 24.20 -32.41
N TYR A 920 -28.92 25.42 -32.75
CA TYR A 920 -28.54 25.79 -34.12
C TYR A 920 -27.13 26.36 -34.25
N THR A 921 -26.56 26.87 -33.16
CA THR A 921 -25.21 27.47 -33.17
C THR A 921 -24.17 26.35 -33.25
N ARG A 922 -23.25 26.42 -34.20
CA ARG A 922 -22.11 25.51 -34.35
C ARG A 922 -20.94 25.95 -33.47
N TRP A 923 -19.98 25.06 -33.23
CA TRP A 923 -18.78 25.36 -32.43
C TRP A 923 -17.98 26.56 -32.97
N ASP A 924 -17.94 26.76 -34.29
CA ASP A 924 -17.29 27.91 -34.92
C ASP A 924 -18.01 29.25 -34.66
N GLY A 925 -19.22 29.24 -34.08
CA GLY A 925 -20.05 30.41 -33.81
C GLY A 925 -21.04 30.75 -34.94
N SER A 926 -21.08 29.98 -36.03
CA SER A 926 -22.05 30.13 -37.10
C SER A 926 -23.41 29.51 -36.72
N ASN A 927 -24.51 30.10 -37.21
CA ASN A 927 -25.85 29.54 -37.05
C ASN A 927 -26.22 28.70 -38.28
N SER A 928 -26.80 27.52 -38.08
CA SER A 928 -27.55 26.86 -39.15
C SER A 928 -28.82 27.68 -39.44
N LYS A 929 -28.88 28.34 -40.60
CA LYS A 929 -30.08 29.09 -41.02
C LYS A 929 -31.21 28.12 -41.33
N ILE A 930 -32.27 28.13 -40.52
CA ILE A 930 -33.58 27.58 -40.88
C ILE A 930 -34.51 28.76 -41.16
N THR A 931 -35.03 28.85 -42.39
CA THR A 931 -36.07 29.83 -42.74
C THR A 931 -37.42 29.12 -42.78
N TYR A 932 -38.37 29.54 -41.95
CA TYR A 932 -39.73 28.98 -41.91
C TYR A 932 -40.62 29.70 -42.95
N ASN A 933 -41.21 28.95 -43.88
CA ASN A 933 -42.23 29.48 -44.80
C ASN A 933 -43.64 29.14 -44.26
N PRO A 934 -44.45 30.13 -43.82
CA PRO A 934 -45.70 29.88 -43.11
C PRO A 934 -46.86 29.39 -44.00
N THR A 935 -46.68 29.21 -45.32
CA THR A 935 -47.80 28.87 -46.22
C THR A 935 -47.90 27.39 -46.60
N ASN A 936 -46.89 26.56 -46.30
CA ASN A 936 -46.87 25.16 -46.75
C ASN A 936 -46.07 24.18 -45.88
N GLY A 937 -45.62 24.58 -44.68
CA GLY A 937 -45.15 23.64 -43.64
C GLY A 937 -43.90 22.82 -43.99
N GLN A 938 -43.18 23.14 -45.07
CA GLN A 938 -41.92 22.50 -45.43
C GLN A 938 -40.72 23.35 -44.98
N ILE A 939 -39.78 22.69 -44.30
CA ILE A 939 -38.50 23.27 -43.89
C ILE A 939 -37.52 23.13 -45.06
N PHE A 940 -37.05 24.25 -45.61
CA PHE A 940 -35.92 24.26 -46.55
C PHE A 940 -34.64 24.62 -45.80
N GLN A 941 -33.66 23.72 -45.83
CA GLN A 941 -32.28 23.99 -45.43
C GLN A 941 -31.60 24.76 -46.58
N LEU A 942 -31.23 26.02 -46.33
CA LEU A 942 -30.59 26.89 -47.32
C LEU A 942 -29.19 27.21 -46.79
N ASP A 943 -28.18 26.50 -47.30
CA ASP A 943 -26.78 26.84 -47.10
C ASP A 943 -26.55 28.22 -47.77
N THR A 944 -26.35 29.27 -46.97
CA THR A 944 -26.26 30.63 -47.51
C THR A 944 -24.90 30.93 -48.12
N VAL A 945 -24.94 31.28 -49.41
CA VAL A 945 -24.34 32.46 -50.06
C VAL A 945 -23.41 33.28 -49.17
N ASP A 946 -22.13 33.24 -49.54
CA ASP A 946 -21.11 34.17 -49.06
C ASP A 946 -21.08 35.39 -49.97
N THR A 947 -21.27 36.59 -49.40
CA THR A 947 -20.87 37.84 -50.04
C THR A 947 -19.80 38.46 -49.17
N VAL A 948 -18.57 38.57 -49.71
CA VAL A 948 -17.79 39.81 -49.88
C VAL A 948 -16.34 39.49 -50.33
N ASN A 949 -16.02 39.95 -51.54
CA ASN A 949 -14.71 40.36 -52.08
C ASN A 949 -13.61 39.33 -52.42
N GLY A 950 -13.71 38.77 -53.63
CA GLY A 950 -12.84 39.11 -54.76
C GLY A 950 -11.31 38.94 -54.64
N ASN A 951 -10.78 37.86 -55.21
CA ASN A 951 -9.83 37.89 -56.34
C ASN A 951 -9.41 36.46 -56.73
N VAL A 952 -9.56 36.13 -58.02
CA VAL A 952 -9.11 34.89 -58.65
C VAL A 952 -7.66 35.04 -59.11
N PRO A 953 -6.82 34.01 -58.98
CA PRO A 953 -6.19 33.42 -60.17
C PRO A 953 -6.27 31.87 -60.15
N ALA A 954 -6.91 31.25 -61.13
CA ALA A 954 -6.35 30.81 -62.41
C ALA A 954 -5.61 29.45 -62.33
N GLU A 955 -6.35 28.43 -62.76
CA GLU A 955 -5.96 27.20 -63.48
C GLU A 955 -4.60 26.52 -63.22
N LEU A 956 -4.69 25.26 -62.77
CA LEU A 956 -3.81 24.18 -63.23
C LEU A 956 -4.67 22.94 -63.57
N PRO A 957 -4.50 22.32 -64.76
CA PRO A 957 -5.30 21.17 -65.18
C PRO A 957 -4.57 19.87 -64.87
N LEU A 958 -5.21 18.89 -64.22
CA LEU A 958 -4.89 17.46 -64.38
C LEU A 958 -6.12 16.58 -64.10
N PRO A 959 -6.38 15.53 -64.91
CA PRO A 959 -7.49 14.60 -64.73
C PRO A 959 -7.12 13.54 -63.68
N GLU A 960 -8.09 13.09 -62.87
CA GLU A 960 -7.89 11.96 -61.95
C GLU A 960 -9.04 10.95 -62.08
N ASP A 961 -8.68 9.71 -62.43
CA ASP A 961 -9.55 8.54 -62.44
C ASP A 961 -10.09 8.23 -61.04
N ILE A 962 -11.37 7.85 -60.94
CA ILE A 962 -12.00 7.40 -59.69
C ILE A 962 -11.97 5.87 -59.63
N SER A 963 -11.57 5.32 -58.48
CA SER A 963 -11.57 3.87 -58.20
C SER A 963 -12.44 3.52 -56.98
N TRP A 964 -13.09 2.35 -57.04
CA TRP A 964 -14.04 1.88 -56.03
C TRP A 964 -13.54 0.58 -55.38
N VAL A 965 -13.73 0.44 -54.07
CA VAL A 965 -13.38 -0.75 -53.30
C VAL A 965 -14.57 -1.17 -52.44
N LEU A 966 -14.99 -2.43 -52.55
CA LEU A 966 -15.88 -3.06 -51.57
C LEU A 966 -15.04 -3.65 -50.42
N ASP A 967 -15.38 -3.31 -49.17
CA ASP A 967 -14.71 -3.84 -47.97
C ASP A 967 -15.58 -4.96 -47.34
N ASN A 968 -14.94 -6.05 -46.91
CA ASN A 968 -15.53 -7.38 -46.71
C ASN A 968 -16.45 -7.52 -45.46
N ASP A 969 -17.68 -8.03 -45.66
CA ASP A 969 -18.30 -9.09 -44.82
C ASP A 969 -19.56 -9.74 -45.45
N THR A 970 -19.69 -9.78 -46.79
CA THR A 970 -20.89 -10.34 -47.46
C THR A 970 -20.57 -11.66 -48.18
N SER A 971 -21.25 -12.75 -47.83
CA SER A 971 -21.10 -14.09 -48.42
C SER A 971 -21.86 -14.31 -49.75
N PHE A 972 -22.34 -13.25 -50.38
CA PHE A 972 -23.19 -13.30 -51.58
C PHE A 972 -22.59 -12.51 -52.76
N ALA A 973 -22.95 -12.90 -53.98
CA ALA A 973 -22.49 -12.23 -55.20
C ALA A 973 -23.26 -10.93 -55.46
N VAL A 974 -22.61 -9.91 -55.99
CA VAL A 974 -23.19 -8.58 -56.24
C VAL A 974 -22.88 -8.05 -57.64
N ASP A 975 -23.79 -7.28 -58.21
CA ASP A 975 -23.61 -6.49 -59.43
C ASP A 975 -23.69 -5.00 -59.12
N LEU A 976 -22.72 -4.22 -59.59
CA LEU A 976 -22.72 -2.77 -59.43
C LEU A 976 -23.24 -2.07 -60.69
N TYR A 977 -24.14 -1.11 -60.49
CA TYR A 977 -24.67 -0.23 -61.51
C TYR A 977 -24.45 1.24 -61.14
N PHE A 978 -24.14 2.07 -62.13
CA PHE A 978 -23.80 3.48 -61.99
C PHE A 978 -24.35 4.32 -63.15
N GLY A 979 -25.04 5.42 -62.86
CA GLY A 979 -25.67 6.27 -63.88
C GLY A 979 -25.76 7.74 -63.47
N SER A 980 -25.96 8.63 -64.44
CA SER A 980 -26.07 10.08 -64.23
C SER A 980 -27.49 10.56 -63.93
N THR A 981 -28.50 9.68 -63.96
CA THR A 981 -29.88 9.99 -63.56
C THR A 981 -30.49 8.82 -62.79
N HIS A 982 -31.40 9.09 -61.86
CA HIS A 982 -32.08 8.05 -61.10
C HIS A 982 -32.85 7.08 -62.04
N GLU A 983 -33.58 7.59 -63.04
CA GLU A 983 -34.32 6.74 -64.00
C GLU A 983 -33.41 5.77 -64.79
N SER A 984 -32.18 6.18 -65.14
CA SER A 984 -31.26 5.32 -65.90
C SER A 984 -30.93 4.02 -65.14
N LEU A 985 -30.87 4.09 -63.81
CA LEU A 985 -30.58 2.93 -62.98
C LEU A 985 -31.81 2.08 -62.69
N VAL A 986 -33.01 2.64 -62.60
CA VAL A 986 -34.25 1.88 -62.29
C VAL A 986 -34.40 0.67 -63.21
N GLN A 987 -34.15 0.84 -64.51
CA GLN A 987 -34.27 -0.21 -65.52
C GLN A 987 -32.95 -0.89 -65.91
N ALA A 988 -31.82 -0.47 -65.33
CA ALA A 988 -30.51 -1.03 -65.65
C ALA A 988 -30.45 -2.55 -65.37
N ASN A 989 -29.75 -3.26 -66.25
CA ASN A 989 -29.44 -4.68 -66.18
C ASN A 989 -28.03 -4.91 -66.75
N LYS A 990 -27.48 -6.14 -66.68
CA LYS A 990 -26.08 -6.41 -67.09
C LYS A 990 -25.71 -6.01 -68.54
N LEU A 991 -26.70 -5.73 -69.40
CA LEU A 991 -26.49 -5.25 -70.78
C LEU A 991 -26.55 -3.72 -70.91
N SER A 992 -26.90 -3.01 -69.83
CA SER A 992 -27.01 -1.55 -69.77
C SER A 992 -25.65 -0.88 -69.61
N SER A 993 -25.48 0.34 -70.14
CA SER A 993 -24.25 1.14 -70.01
C SER A 993 -23.89 1.45 -68.55
N GLU A 994 -24.90 1.40 -67.68
CA GLU A 994 -24.79 1.64 -66.26
C GLU A 994 -24.15 0.46 -65.52
N PHE A 995 -24.11 -0.76 -66.08
CA PHE A 995 -23.48 -1.91 -65.42
C PHE A 995 -21.96 -1.78 -65.37
N LYS A 996 -21.37 -1.93 -64.18
CA LYS A 996 -19.93 -1.74 -63.89
C LYS A 996 -19.19 -3.00 -63.44
N GLY A 997 -19.90 -4.11 -63.29
CA GLY A 997 -19.31 -5.43 -63.08
C GLY A 997 -19.91 -6.23 -61.92
N SER A 998 -19.47 -7.49 -61.80
CA SER A 998 -19.95 -8.46 -60.81
C SER A 998 -18.83 -8.88 -59.86
N TYR A 999 -19.13 -9.06 -58.57
CA TYR A 999 -18.24 -9.65 -57.56
C TYR A 999 -18.88 -10.91 -56.98
N THR A 1000 -18.12 -12.00 -56.85
CA THR A 1000 -18.65 -13.34 -56.53
C THR A 1000 -18.21 -13.88 -55.16
N GLY A 1001 -17.81 -13.01 -54.23
CA GLY A 1001 -17.58 -13.38 -52.83
C GLY A 1001 -16.34 -14.25 -52.62
N GLU A 1002 -15.15 -13.67 -52.75
CA GLU A 1002 -13.91 -14.03 -52.02
C GLU A 1002 -12.76 -13.11 -52.51
N GLY A 1003 -12.24 -12.24 -51.63
CA GLY A 1003 -11.08 -11.37 -51.87
C GLY A 1003 -11.35 -9.89 -52.20
N HIS A 1004 -10.33 -9.03 -52.18
CA HIS A 1004 -10.47 -7.61 -52.54
C HIS A 1004 -10.61 -7.46 -54.06
N TYR A 1005 -11.68 -6.80 -54.51
CA TYR A 1005 -11.92 -6.51 -55.93
C TYR A 1005 -12.02 -5.00 -56.16
N VAL A 1006 -11.37 -4.51 -57.22
CA VAL A 1006 -11.40 -3.11 -57.65
C VAL A 1006 -12.10 -3.05 -59.00
N PHE A 1007 -13.20 -2.32 -59.08
CA PHE A 1007 -13.79 -1.95 -60.36
C PHE A 1007 -13.20 -0.61 -60.80
N SER A 1008 -12.64 -0.55 -62.02
CA SER A 1008 -12.24 0.70 -62.66
C SER A 1008 -13.14 0.94 -63.86
N ASP A 1009 -13.94 2.00 -63.84
CA ASP A 1009 -14.74 2.36 -65.01
C ASP A 1009 -14.85 3.87 -65.13
N GLY A 1010 -14.24 4.40 -66.20
CA GLY A 1010 -14.61 5.63 -66.92
C GLY A 1010 -14.54 6.98 -66.20
N GLU A 1011 -13.98 7.98 -66.88
CA GLU A 1011 -13.93 9.38 -66.44
C GLU A 1011 -15.34 9.94 -66.10
N LEU A 1012 -15.51 10.48 -64.90
CA LEU A 1012 -16.71 11.25 -64.52
C LEU A 1012 -16.39 12.75 -64.56
N SER A 1013 -17.20 13.52 -65.29
CA SER A 1013 -17.08 14.98 -65.38
C SER A 1013 -17.41 15.67 -64.04
N ARG A 1014 -16.52 16.53 -63.55
CA ARG A 1014 -16.72 17.32 -62.32
C ARG A 1014 -17.73 18.46 -62.55
N GLY A 1015 -18.64 18.70 -61.59
CA GLY A 1015 -19.65 19.76 -61.61
C GLY A 1015 -20.84 19.44 -60.71
N GLU A 1016 -21.81 20.36 -60.57
CA GLU A 1016 -23.06 20.25 -59.77
C GLU A 1016 -24.04 19.15 -60.28
N SER A 1017 -23.53 18.09 -60.90
CA SER A 1017 -24.32 16.98 -61.42
C SER A 1017 -24.44 15.88 -60.37
N THR A 1018 -25.67 15.53 -60.01
CA THR A 1018 -25.97 14.37 -59.17
C THR A 1018 -25.72 13.09 -59.95
N TYR A 1019 -24.98 12.16 -59.34
CA TYR A 1019 -24.79 10.81 -59.85
C TYR A 1019 -25.51 9.81 -58.97
N TYR A 1020 -25.83 8.66 -59.53
CA TYR A 1020 -26.58 7.62 -58.85
C TYR A 1020 -25.85 6.28 -58.99
N TRP A 1021 -26.05 5.39 -58.02
CA TRP A 1021 -25.55 4.02 -58.07
C TRP A 1021 -26.53 3.03 -57.44
N ARG A 1022 -26.41 1.75 -57.80
CA ARG A 1022 -27.24 0.65 -57.30
C ARG A 1022 -26.42 -0.64 -57.21
N LEU A 1023 -26.56 -1.39 -56.12
CA LEU A 1023 -25.97 -2.72 -55.95
C LEU A 1023 -27.09 -3.77 -56.00
N ASP A 1024 -27.06 -4.65 -57.00
CA ASP A 1024 -27.99 -5.78 -57.04
C ASP A 1024 -27.31 -6.99 -56.41
N THR A 1025 -28.00 -7.67 -55.50
CA THR A 1025 -27.46 -8.80 -54.75
C THR A 1025 -28.06 -10.11 -55.25
N TYR A 1026 -27.25 -11.17 -55.20
CA TYR A 1026 -27.65 -12.52 -55.55
C TYR A 1026 -27.58 -13.41 -54.33
N ILE A 1027 -28.73 -13.63 -53.70
CA ILE A 1027 -28.87 -14.40 -52.46
C ILE A 1027 -29.76 -15.60 -52.76
N ASP A 1028 -29.30 -16.81 -52.42
CA ASP A 1028 -30.04 -18.08 -52.54
C ASP A 1028 -30.67 -18.34 -53.92
N GLY A 1029 -29.97 -17.99 -55.00
CA GLY A 1029 -30.42 -18.26 -56.37
C GLY A 1029 -31.34 -17.18 -56.97
N ILE A 1030 -31.67 -16.13 -56.21
CA ILE A 1030 -32.62 -15.08 -56.61
C ILE A 1030 -31.88 -13.73 -56.75
N TYR A 1031 -32.14 -13.04 -57.86
CA TYR A 1031 -31.62 -11.69 -58.12
C TYR A 1031 -32.50 -10.63 -57.43
N GLN A 1032 -31.93 -9.85 -56.54
CA GLN A 1032 -32.62 -8.74 -55.87
C GLN A 1032 -32.00 -7.41 -56.29
N LYS A 1033 -32.81 -6.52 -56.87
CA LYS A 1033 -32.36 -5.17 -57.19
C LYS A 1033 -32.21 -4.34 -55.92
N GLY A 1034 -31.06 -3.69 -55.75
CA GLY A 1034 -30.82 -2.83 -54.61
C GLY A 1034 -31.52 -1.48 -54.71
N ASN A 1035 -31.48 -0.73 -53.62
CA ASN A 1035 -31.92 0.66 -53.62
C ASN A 1035 -30.94 1.52 -54.41
N ILE A 1036 -31.46 2.50 -55.16
CA ILE A 1036 -30.65 3.49 -55.87
C ILE A 1036 -30.28 4.59 -54.88
N GLN A 1037 -28.99 4.92 -54.80
CA GLN A 1037 -28.43 5.94 -53.93
C GLN A 1037 -27.82 7.06 -54.77
N GLU A 1038 -27.88 8.30 -54.28
CA GLU A 1038 -27.32 9.47 -54.98
C GLU A 1038 -26.06 10.01 -54.30
N PHE A 1039 -25.18 10.64 -55.09
CA PHE A 1039 -23.99 11.33 -54.60
C PHE A 1039 -23.54 12.45 -55.55
N TYR A 1040 -22.64 13.32 -55.08
CA TYR A 1040 -22.22 14.54 -55.79
C TYR A 1040 -20.69 14.63 -55.86
N LEU A 1041 -20.16 15.12 -56.99
CA LEU A 1041 -18.73 15.38 -57.19
C LEU A 1041 -18.45 16.88 -57.07
N ASN A 1042 -18.13 17.36 -55.87
CA ASN A 1042 -17.93 18.79 -55.60
C ASN A 1042 -16.49 19.27 -55.91
N SER A 1043 -16.34 20.52 -56.35
CA SER A 1043 -15.06 21.12 -56.74
C SER A 1043 -14.32 21.78 -55.55
N ILE A 1044 -13.10 21.30 -55.27
CA ILE A 1044 -11.99 21.94 -54.51
C ILE A 1044 -12.16 22.06 -52.98
N PHE A 1045 -11.24 21.42 -52.24
CA PHE A 1045 -10.96 21.65 -50.82
C PHE A 1045 -9.69 22.50 -50.67
N GLU A 1046 -9.74 23.59 -49.90
CA GLU A 1046 -8.54 24.23 -49.34
C GLU A 1046 -8.07 23.44 -48.11
N SER A 1047 -7.24 22.44 -48.32
CA SER A 1047 -6.15 21.96 -47.44
C SER A 1047 -5.70 20.59 -47.93
N GLY A 1048 -4.39 20.44 -48.15
CA GLY A 1048 -3.75 19.32 -48.85
C GLY A 1048 -3.78 17.94 -48.18
N THR A 1049 -4.96 17.43 -47.85
CA THR A 1049 -5.20 16.02 -47.51
C THR A 1049 -6.46 15.53 -48.22
N PRO A 1050 -6.39 14.53 -49.12
CA PRO A 1050 -7.59 13.93 -49.68
C PRO A 1050 -8.27 13.10 -48.58
N LYS A 1051 -9.46 13.52 -48.15
CA LYS A 1051 -10.39 12.66 -47.40
C LYS A 1051 -11.49 12.17 -48.37
N PRO A 1052 -11.84 10.87 -48.37
CA PRO A 1052 -12.99 10.38 -49.13
C PRO A 1052 -14.29 10.92 -48.52
N ILE A 1053 -15.26 11.27 -49.38
CA ILE A 1053 -16.58 11.78 -48.98
C ILE A 1053 -17.62 10.63 -48.98
N VAL A 1054 -18.49 10.69 -47.97
CA VAL A 1054 -19.78 9.99 -47.74
C VAL A 1054 -19.72 8.58 -47.15
N GLY A 1055 -20.38 8.42 -46.00
CA GLY A 1055 -20.82 7.15 -45.44
C GLY A 1055 -22.30 6.89 -45.70
N ALA A 1056 -22.67 5.61 -45.70
CA ALA A 1056 -24.04 5.15 -45.49
C ALA A 1056 -24.01 3.95 -44.53
N TYR A 1057 -24.98 3.92 -43.62
CA TYR A 1057 -25.24 2.82 -42.69
C TYR A 1057 -25.71 1.56 -43.47
N ASN A 1058 -25.22 0.39 -43.06
CA ASN A 1058 -25.49 -0.98 -43.58
C ASN A 1058 -24.99 -1.31 -45.01
N ASP A 1059 -23.76 -1.86 -45.07
CA ASP A 1059 -23.03 -2.41 -46.24
C ASP A 1059 -22.20 -1.39 -47.05
N THR A 1060 -20.91 -1.32 -46.72
CA THR A 1060 -19.96 -0.25 -47.09
C THR A 1060 -19.34 -0.39 -48.49
N LEU A 1061 -19.59 0.60 -49.36
CA LEU A 1061 -18.82 0.89 -50.58
C LEU A 1061 -17.88 2.08 -50.31
N ALA A 1062 -16.57 1.94 -50.57
CA ALA A 1062 -15.58 3.01 -50.36
C ALA A 1062 -15.07 3.57 -51.70
N VAL A 1063 -15.08 4.89 -51.86
CA VAL A 1063 -14.49 5.61 -52.99
C VAL A 1063 -13.09 6.07 -52.62
N SER A 1064 -12.08 5.71 -53.42
CA SER A 1064 -10.71 6.21 -53.23
C SER A 1064 -10.23 6.82 -54.54
N SER A 1065 -9.81 8.08 -54.52
CA SER A 1065 -8.72 8.49 -55.39
C SER A 1065 -7.41 7.99 -54.76
N VAL A 1066 -6.40 7.71 -55.58
CA VAL A 1066 -5.01 7.42 -55.18
C VAL A 1066 -4.62 5.94 -54.96
N LYS A 1067 -3.88 5.40 -55.94
CA LYS A 1067 -2.84 4.37 -55.79
C LYS A 1067 -1.84 4.80 -54.69
N GLN A 1068 -1.91 4.22 -53.50
CA GLN A 1068 -1.00 4.50 -52.38
C GLN A 1068 0.43 3.97 -52.63
N THR A 1069 1.48 4.67 -52.16
CA THR A 1069 2.23 4.28 -50.92
C THR A 1069 3.59 4.96 -50.67
N TYR A 1070 4.28 5.60 -51.62
CA TYR A 1070 5.65 6.15 -51.39
C TYR A 1070 5.79 7.70 -51.33
N PRO A 1071 5.02 8.49 -52.12
CA PRO A 1071 5.24 9.94 -52.20
C PRO A 1071 4.87 10.72 -50.92
N VAL A 1072 3.90 10.25 -50.15
CA VAL A 1072 3.41 10.95 -48.94
C VAL A 1072 4.43 10.91 -47.80
N ALA A 1073 5.13 9.78 -47.63
CA ALA A 1073 6.20 9.64 -46.64
C ALA A 1073 7.38 10.58 -46.93
N SER A 1074 7.75 10.71 -48.22
CA SER A 1074 8.77 11.66 -48.67
C SER A 1074 8.34 13.10 -48.44
N ALA A 1075 7.08 13.45 -48.72
CA ALA A 1075 6.54 14.79 -48.48
C ALA A 1075 6.50 15.14 -46.98
N LEU A 1076 6.16 14.18 -46.11
CA LEU A 1076 6.11 14.40 -44.66
C LEU A 1076 7.50 14.63 -44.05
N CYS A 1077 8.50 13.78 -44.37
CA CYS A 1077 9.87 14.02 -43.91
C CYS A 1077 10.38 15.38 -44.43
N LYS A 1078 10.08 15.72 -45.69
CA LYS A 1078 10.53 16.96 -46.34
C LYS A 1078 9.83 18.21 -45.79
N TYR A 1079 8.55 18.12 -45.40
CA TYR A 1079 7.81 19.19 -44.72
C TYR A 1079 8.44 19.54 -43.37
N HIS A 1080 8.99 18.54 -42.66
CA HIS A 1080 9.70 18.74 -41.41
C HIS A 1080 11.23 18.93 -41.56
N GLY A 1081 11.75 19.11 -42.78
CA GLY A 1081 13.18 19.35 -43.03
C GLY A 1081 14.10 18.14 -42.83
N MET A 1082 13.54 16.93 -42.80
CA MET A 1082 14.22 15.66 -42.51
C MET A 1082 14.44 14.83 -43.78
N GLN A 1083 15.44 13.95 -43.78
CA GLN A 1083 15.72 13.03 -44.87
C GLN A 1083 15.06 11.67 -44.62
N LEU A 1084 14.35 11.15 -45.63
CA LEU A 1084 13.79 9.80 -45.63
C LEU A 1084 14.91 8.76 -45.83
N LEU A 1085 14.95 7.71 -45.00
CA LEU A 1085 15.89 6.60 -45.13
C LEU A 1085 15.34 5.48 -46.02
N ASP A 1086 16.20 4.85 -46.82
CA ASP A 1086 15.83 3.73 -47.69
C ASP A 1086 15.70 2.43 -46.87
N ARG A 1087 14.91 1.49 -47.38
CA ARG A 1087 14.40 0.29 -46.68
C ARG A 1087 15.50 -0.67 -46.18
N ASN A 1088 16.75 -0.51 -46.63
CA ASN A 1088 17.87 -1.41 -46.32
C ASN A 1088 18.64 -1.04 -45.03
N ASP A 1089 18.41 0.13 -44.42
CA ASP A 1089 19.09 0.56 -43.18
C ASP A 1089 18.33 0.18 -41.89
N PHE A 1090 17.21 -0.55 -42.01
CA PHE A 1090 16.20 -0.80 -40.96
C PHE A 1090 16.48 -2.01 -40.03
N ALA A 1091 17.73 -2.44 -39.87
CA ALA A 1091 18.04 -3.73 -39.25
C ALA A 1091 18.26 -3.73 -37.72
N ILE A 1092 18.06 -2.61 -37.02
CA ILE A 1092 18.25 -2.52 -35.56
C ILE A 1092 17.02 -1.80 -34.99
N TYR A 1093 16.57 -2.18 -33.79
CA TYR A 1093 15.34 -1.71 -33.09
C TYR A 1093 14.06 -2.52 -33.36
N ASN A 1094 13.98 -3.70 -32.71
CA ASN A 1094 12.73 -4.31 -32.31
C ASN A 1094 12.81 -4.56 -30.80
N GLU A 1095 12.49 -3.56 -29.97
CA GLU A 1095 12.13 -3.72 -28.55
C GLU A 1095 11.55 -2.40 -28.04
N MET A 1096 10.28 -2.15 -28.32
CA MET A 1096 9.45 -1.16 -27.63
C MET A 1096 8.05 -1.76 -27.47
N GLU A 1097 7.68 -2.11 -26.24
CA GLU A 1097 6.29 -2.35 -25.85
C GLU A 1097 5.62 -1.00 -25.63
N SER A 1098 4.70 -0.62 -26.51
CA SER A 1098 3.83 0.55 -26.34
C SER A 1098 2.48 0.12 -25.75
N ASP A 1099 2.07 0.72 -24.63
CA ASP A 1099 0.73 0.60 -24.04
C ASP A 1099 -0.28 1.42 -24.86
N PRO A 1100 -1.30 0.81 -25.49
CA PRO A 1100 -2.11 1.47 -26.52
C PRO A 1100 -3.29 2.30 -26.01
N LEU A 1101 -3.41 2.56 -24.71
CA LEU A 1101 -4.60 3.21 -24.13
C LEU A 1101 -4.60 4.75 -24.09
N SER A 1102 -3.57 5.43 -24.60
CA SER A 1102 -3.39 6.87 -24.38
C SER A 1102 -4.06 7.84 -25.37
N HIS A 1103 -4.59 7.37 -26.51
CA HIS A 1103 -4.89 8.30 -27.62
C HIS A 1103 -6.35 8.51 -28.03
N GLY A 1104 -7.32 7.82 -27.43
CA GLY A 1104 -8.74 8.16 -27.62
C GLY A 1104 -9.20 8.32 -29.08
N LEU A 1105 -8.56 7.63 -30.02
CA LEU A 1105 -8.84 7.76 -31.44
C LEU A 1105 -10.17 7.07 -31.76
N GLN A 1106 -11.00 7.73 -32.57
CA GLN A 1106 -12.27 7.18 -33.06
C GLN A 1106 -12.03 6.07 -34.10
N GLU A 1107 -13.08 5.52 -34.72
CA GLU A 1107 -12.93 4.50 -35.76
C GLU A 1107 -12.30 5.10 -37.04
N GLY A 1108 -11.18 4.54 -37.50
CA GLY A 1108 -10.49 5.02 -38.70
C GLY A 1108 -9.07 4.48 -38.90
N ARG A 1109 -8.49 4.77 -40.07
CA ARG A 1109 -7.08 4.49 -40.39
C ARG A 1109 -6.25 5.70 -39.96
N TYR A 1110 -5.40 5.54 -38.94
CA TYR A 1110 -4.58 6.63 -38.41
C TYR A 1110 -3.11 6.43 -38.76
N TRP A 1111 -2.43 7.53 -39.09
CA TRP A 1111 -0.97 7.62 -39.01
C TRP A 1111 -0.67 8.39 -37.74
N ALA A 1112 0.03 7.77 -36.79
CA ALA A 1112 0.54 8.50 -35.63
C ALA A 1112 2.06 8.59 -35.76
N ALA A 1113 2.58 9.79 -35.50
CA ALA A 1113 3.99 9.96 -35.18
C ALA A 1113 4.16 9.44 -33.76
N SER A 1114 4.68 8.23 -33.58
CA SER A 1114 4.97 7.72 -32.25
C SER A 1114 6.49 7.73 -32.06
N ASP A 1115 6.89 8.65 -31.20
CA ASP A 1115 8.15 8.69 -30.47
C ASP A 1115 9.42 9.06 -31.24
N HIS A 1116 10.21 9.90 -30.56
CA HIS A 1116 11.63 10.09 -30.81
C HIS A 1116 12.30 8.72 -30.66
N LEU A 1117 12.75 8.13 -31.77
CA LEU A 1117 13.43 6.83 -31.75
C LEU A 1117 14.85 6.95 -31.17
N SER A 1118 15.47 8.13 -31.32
CA SER A 1118 16.72 8.59 -30.68
C SER A 1118 17.02 10.04 -31.08
N ASP A 1119 18.15 10.61 -30.63
CA ASP A 1119 18.66 11.90 -31.12
C ASP A 1119 18.88 11.81 -32.65
N ASN A 1120 17.95 12.43 -33.38
CA ASN A 1120 17.88 12.60 -34.83
C ASN A 1120 17.04 11.61 -35.65
N TYR A 1121 16.24 10.71 -35.07
CA TYR A 1121 15.41 9.76 -35.83
C TYR A 1121 13.96 9.70 -35.36
N TRP A 1122 13.02 9.67 -36.32
CA TRP A 1122 11.57 9.70 -36.11
C TRP A 1122 10.86 8.57 -36.85
N GLY A 1123 10.05 7.78 -36.15
CA GLY A 1123 9.26 6.68 -36.71
C GLY A 1123 7.79 7.06 -36.92
N TYR A 1124 7.21 6.62 -38.04
CA TYR A 1124 5.78 6.79 -38.32
C TYR A 1124 5.10 5.45 -38.56
N TYR A 1125 4.02 5.18 -37.81
CA TYR A 1125 3.27 3.93 -37.85
C TYR A 1125 1.82 4.14 -38.28
N ARG A 1126 1.22 3.08 -38.84
CA ARG A 1126 -0.18 3.05 -39.29
C ARG A 1126 -1.00 2.12 -38.40
N TYR A 1127 -2.10 2.62 -37.83
CA TYR A 1127 -2.98 1.90 -36.93
C TYR A 1127 -4.38 1.66 -37.54
N PHE A 1128 -5.05 0.63 -37.04
CA PHE A 1128 -6.46 0.30 -37.33
C PHE A 1128 -7.19 -0.02 -36.01
N GLY A 1129 -8.40 0.52 -35.81
CA GLY A 1129 -9.28 0.20 -34.68
C GLY A 1129 -10.65 -0.32 -35.14
N LYS A 1130 -11.27 -1.25 -34.40
CA LYS A 1130 -12.66 -1.72 -34.60
C LYS A 1130 -13.36 -1.94 -33.25
N SER A 1131 -14.68 -1.68 -33.21
CA SER A 1131 -15.56 -1.89 -32.05
C SER A 1131 -15.61 -3.35 -31.54
N GLY A 1132 -15.58 -3.55 -30.21
CA GLY A 1132 -15.66 -4.87 -29.56
C GLY A 1132 -14.77 -5.06 -28.32
N GLY A 1133 -14.10 -4.02 -27.82
CA GLY A 1133 -13.34 -4.09 -26.57
C GLY A 1133 -12.01 -4.85 -26.62
N LYS A 1134 -11.51 -5.22 -27.81
CA LYS A 1134 -10.15 -5.72 -28.00
C LYS A 1134 -9.50 -5.04 -29.21
N MET A 1135 -8.43 -4.28 -28.98
CA MET A 1135 -7.53 -3.84 -30.04
C MET A 1135 -6.66 -5.02 -30.49
N TYR A 1136 -6.56 -5.25 -31.79
CA TYR A 1136 -5.55 -6.14 -32.35
C TYR A 1136 -4.55 -5.30 -33.16
N MET A 1137 -3.27 -5.32 -32.77
CA MET A 1137 -2.20 -4.80 -33.62
C MET A 1137 -1.99 -5.77 -34.78
N GLN A 1138 -2.27 -5.33 -36.01
CA GLN A 1138 -1.78 -6.02 -37.21
C GLN A 1138 -0.62 -5.19 -37.77
N LYS A 1139 0.62 -5.64 -37.49
CA LYS A 1139 1.86 -4.99 -37.91
C LYS A 1139 2.03 -5.12 -39.42
N TYR A 1140 1.65 -4.10 -40.20
CA TYR A 1140 2.03 -4.01 -41.61
C TYR A 1140 3.48 -3.54 -41.71
N ALA A 1141 4.33 -4.28 -42.42
CA ALA A 1141 5.77 -4.04 -42.56
C ALA A 1141 6.15 -2.85 -43.45
N ASN A 1142 5.56 -1.67 -43.24
CA ASN A 1142 5.91 -0.42 -43.91
C ASN A 1142 6.16 0.68 -42.88
N ASN A 1143 7.22 0.51 -42.06
CA ASN A 1143 7.71 1.55 -41.17
C ASN A 1143 8.47 2.61 -42.00
N VAL A 1144 8.22 3.89 -41.72
CA VAL A 1144 8.92 5.02 -42.33
C VAL A 1144 9.74 5.70 -41.25
N VAL A 1145 11.05 5.88 -41.47
CA VAL A 1145 11.95 6.55 -40.54
C VAL A 1145 12.54 7.78 -41.23
N CYS A 1146 12.30 8.95 -40.64
CA CYS A 1146 12.90 10.20 -41.06
C CYS A 1146 14.09 10.52 -40.15
N LYS A 1147 15.21 10.99 -40.72
CA LYS A 1147 16.40 11.44 -39.99
C LYS A 1147 16.51 12.96 -40.08
N THR A 1148 16.67 13.68 -38.97
CA THR A 1148 17.02 15.11 -39.01
C THR A 1148 18.43 15.27 -39.58
N ARG A 1149 18.63 16.28 -40.43
CA ARG A 1149 19.92 16.54 -41.07
C ARG A 1149 20.98 17.02 -40.09
#